data_AF-A0A3E1YDW3-F1
#
_entry.id   AF-A0A3E1YDW3-F1
#
_cell.length_a   1.000
_cell.length_b   1.000
_cell.length_c   1.000
_cell.angle_alpha   90.00
_cell.angle_beta   90.00
_cell.angle_gamma   90.00
#
_symmetry.space_group_name_H-M   'P 1'
#
loop_
_entity.id
_entity.type
_entity.pdbx_description
1 polymer ?
#
loop_
_entity_poly.entity_id
_entity_poly.type
_entity_poly.pdbx_seq_one_letter_code
_entity_poly.pdbx_strand_id
1 'polypeptide(L)'
;MNKLKSVLVLTALCLSLLTYGQVPEQSALKNLVPKNPVATAFDNYINTPVSLTTGIPEISIPIYTLEVGSYKLPITLSYHASGVKVDDIATAAGLKWSLNAGGSIDRSINGAPDETYFFQNYKRYTPAYIDSLKTVFMTWGAQVTYEAMNKNIIDILTDEYSYSLPTGGGNMLFNHNNGKFYSENQSSDYDIETNINGLKSFVITDNNGNKFFFGGQYIEYSNTHLTGATAISDDVIPGSIDGNGVNSWKLYQIITPEKDTIKFDYELYNYNYETAKTFVYASLTPPGPGSELFNCGCGSSQGTIRWLTYSGGTYLIKKITSKYGNITFNYDDLNTADVWKRKLTNIIVSDANNSAIHKSKLNIDDSLGKLALKSIQDLNPQTDAVVSSYQFSYGSMGVPNLGDLSKDIMGYNNGAYNTSLIRPLSSNVPFTPANRDPNLNALLYGTLNEITYPTGGKTRFTYQLNMEGNIYGGGVIVSKIENFDQKSTLINRKSFSYKGFNGRFSTVPAYTYQALASDGNHGCVRIDYNSSMQGDDVLPRNYFYNEVIVTESGEDINKAQITKEIYKGDLQMYNVYKPYLSARYVYKGTFPTDANILQQTTYNYTTVEIDSLKQYIYANAGTYLTPPGTQWDGLWEYYCATHYHQSYIGNIVKARQLLQLNSTVTEFDRVNNTSISQITQYYYDSKSHFYPTRTVHYLSNGDSSILKQVFVSDTLLTGTEETARNFMQRRRIVASPIASIYSINNNHIKTSYTSFSVGTDSIALVRKISEKTGNNTLEERITFKQYDNEGNILEQAKYGDANEVYIWGYNKQYPVAKIIGSDYNTVKTYFDNSILLSNNPNEQTLRNELDKIRVALKGKALVYTYTYKLLRGLSSETDPSGQTIYYEYDAVGRLIALRDMDQKIIKTFDYQFQAPLNK
;
A
#
# COMPACT_ATOMS: atom_id res chain seq x y z
N MET A 1 -23.69 -82.57 -6.10
CA MET A 1 -22.54 -81.68 -5.80
C MET A 1 -22.42 -80.46 -6.72
N ASN A 2 -22.82 -80.51 -8.00
CA ASN A 2 -22.61 -79.38 -8.92
C ASN A 2 -23.60 -78.21 -8.74
N LYS A 3 -24.87 -78.45 -8.35
CA LYS A 3 -25.84 -77.37 -8.10
C LYS A 3 -25.54 -76.51 -6.86
N LEU A 4 -24.87 -77.07 -5.85
CA LEU A 4 -24.49 -76.32 -4.64
C LEU A 4 -23.31 -75.37 -4.91
N LYS A 5 -22.38 -75.76 -5.79
CA LYS A 5 -21.27 -74.90 -6.24
C LYS A 5 -21.75 -73.74 -7.12
N SER A 6 -22.75 -73.96 -7.98
CA SER A 6 -23.32 -72.89 -8.82
C SER A 6 -24.07 -71.83 -8.02
N VAL A 7 -24.78 -72.22 -6.95
CA VAL A 7 -25.48 -71.27 -6.08
C VAL A 7 -24.50 -70.48 -5.22
N LEU A 8 -23.44 -71.10 -4.70
CA LEU A 8 -22.37 -70.42 -3.93
C LEU A 8 -21.55 -69.43 -4.76
N VAL A 9 -21.33 -69.71 -6.05
CA VAL A 9 -20.64 -68.78 -6.95
C VAL A 9 -21.55 -67.61 -7.37
N LEU A 10 -22.86 -67.84 -7.53
CA LEU A 10 -23.81 -66.75 -7.83
C LEU A 10 -24.07 -65.84 -6.62
N THR A 11 -24.13 -66.37 -5.40
CA THR A 11 -24.21 -65.53 -4.18
C THR A 11 -22.91 -64.77 -3.91
N ALA A 12 -21.74 -65.36 -4.20
CA ALA A 12 -20.47 -64.65 -4.12
C ALA A 12 -20.33 -63.52 -5.17
N LEU A 13 -20.84 -63.73 -6.40
CA LEU A 13 -20.86 -62.67 -7.43
C LEU A 13 -21.91 -61.57 -7.14
N CYS A 14 -23.07 -61.90 -6.55
CA CYS A 14 -24.06 -60.90 -6.15
C CYS A 14 -23.65 -60.10 -4.90
N LEU A 15 -22.87 -60.67 -3.97
CA LEU A 15 -22.28 -59.90 -2.86
C LEU A 15 -21.16 -58.95 -3.32
N SER A 16 -20.44 -59.27 -4.41
CA SER A 16 -19.44 -58.35 -4.98
C SER A 16 -20.02 -57.18 -5.79
N LEU A 17 -21.33 -57.18 -6.06
CA LEU A 17 -22.03 -56.13 -6.81
C LEU A 17 -22.88 -55.19 -5.93
N LEU A 18 -22.86 -55.36 -4.60
CA LEU A 18 -23.54 -54.47 -3.64
C LEU A 18 -22.58 -53.74 -2.70
N THR A 19 -21.28 -53.78 -2.94
CA THR A 19 -20.29 -52.97 -2.21
C THR A 19 -19.65 -51.94 -3.14
N TYR A 20 -20.47 -51.00 -3.62
CA TYR A 20 -19.98 -49.64 -3.82
C TYR A 20 -20.48 -48.84 -2.63
N GLY A 21 -19.71 -48.88 -1.53
CA GLY A 21 -19.77 -47.79 -0.59
C GLY A 21 -19.23 -46.56 -1.32
N GLN A 22 -20.08 -45.63 -1.71
CA GLN A 22 -19.60 -44.29 -2.05
C GLN A 22 -19.03 -43.71 -0.76
N VAL A 23 -17.70 -43.62 -0.71
CA VAL A 23 -17.00 -42.90 0.36
C VAL A 23 -17.49 -41.45 0.29
N PRO A 24 -17.96 -40.84 1.40
CA PRO A 24 -18.23 -39.42 1.43
C PRO A 24 -16.94 -38.66 1.12
N GLU A 25 -16.89 -38.02 -0.05
CA GLU A 25 -15.75 -37.21 -0.47
C GLU A 25 -15.53 -36.04 0.48
N GLN A 26 -14.27 -35.89 0.88
CA GLN A 26 -13.77 -35.11 2.00
C GLN A 26 -13.70 -33.60 1.69
N SER A 27 -13.83 -32.74 2.71
CA SER A 27 -13.72 -31.28 2.59
C SER A 27 -12.41 -30.84 1.94
N ALA A 28 -12.51 -30.17 0.78
CA ALA A 28 -11.36 -29.62 0.08
C ALA A 28 -10.78 -28.43 0.85
N LEU A 29 -9.46 -28.39 0.98
CA LEU A 29 -8.73 -27.24 1.48
C LEU A 29 -9.02 -26.03 0.57
N LYS A 30 -9.13 -24.84 1.16
CA LYS A 30 -9.35 -23.61 0.38
C LYS A 30 -8.20 -23.39 -0.60
N ASN A 31 -8.50 -23.31 -1.90
CA ASN A 31 -7.53 -22.94 -2.93
C ASN A 31 -7.14 -21.46 -2.73
N LEU A 32 -6.03 -21.23 -2.04
CA LEU A 32 -5.46 -19.89 -1.88
C LEU A 32 -4.38 -19.70 -2.95
N VAL A 33 -4.56 -18.68 -3.79
CA VAL A 33 -3.54 -18.23 -4.74
C VAL A 33 -3.00 -16.90 -4.24
N PRO A 34 -1.81 -16.86 -3.61
CA PRO A 34 -1.28 -15.62 -3.09
C PRO A 34 -0.76 -14.73 -4.23
N LYS A 35 -0.55 -13.46 -3.88
CA LYS A 35 0.13 -12.49 -4.72
C LYS A 35 1.57 -12.90 -4.99
N ASN A 36 2.10 -12.44 -6.12
CA ASN A 36 3.51 -12.63 -6.47
C ASN A 36 4.45 -11.96 -5.45
N PRO A 37 5.73 -12.35 -5.37
CA PRO A 37 6.68 -11.79 -4.37
C PRO A 37 6.78 -10.25 -4.39
N VAL A 38 6.87 -9.65 -5.58
CA VAL A 38 6.94 -8.18 -5.74
C VAL A 38 5.65 -7.50 -5.26
N ALA A 39 4.49 -8.07 -5.60
CA ALA A 39 3.19 -7.57 -5.16
C ALA A 39 3.01 -7.72 -3.64
N THR A 40 3.45 -8.84 -3.06
CA THR A 40 3.43 -9.11 -1.61
C THR A 40 4.27 -8.10 -0.83
N ALA A 41 5.43 -7.72 -1.37
CA ALA A 41 6.28 -6.69 -0.76
C ALA A 41 5.55 -5.33 -0.67
N PHE A 42 4.80 -4.97 -1.71
CA PHE A 42 4.00 -3.73 -1.75
C PHE A 42 2.79 -3.78 -0.81
N ASP A 43 2.10 -4.91 -0.78
CA ASP A 43 0.94 -5.16 0.08
C ASP A 43 1.25 -5.02 1.58
N ASN A 44 2.50 -5.24 1.99
CA ASN A 44 2.92 -5.01 3.37
C ASN A 44 2.70 -3.55 3.79
N TYR A 45 2.93 -2.59 2.88
CA TYR A 45 2.69 -1.16 3.12
C TYR A 45 1.20 -0.80 3.20
N ILE A 46 0.31 -1.66 2.70
CA ILE A 46 -1.13 -1.47 2.75
C ILE A 46 -1.71 -2.13 4.01
N ASN A 47 -1.31 -3.38 4.29
CA ASN A 47 -1.85 -4.18 5.40
C ASN A 47 -1.22 -3.87 6.77
N THR A 48 0.03 -3.41 6.77
CA THR A 48 0.82 -2.99 7.93
C THR A 48 1.54 -1.69 7.60
N PRO A 49 0.79 -0.58 7.50
CA PRO A 49 1.31 0.67 6.98
C PRO A 49 2.41 1.23 7.87
N VAL A 50 3.33 1.96 7.25
CA VAL A 50 4.30 2.79 7.94
C VAL A 50 3.54 3.85 8.73
N SER A 51 3.64 3.79 10.06
CA SER A 51 2.91 4.67 10.95
C SER A 51 3.53 4.61 12.36
N LEU A 52 3.37 5.70 13.11
CA LEU A 52 3.66 5.70 14.54
C LEU A 52 2.84 4.63 15.28
N THR A 53 1.62 4.34 14.84
CA THR A 53 0.73 3.40 15.54
C THR A 53 1.05 1.93 15.31
N THR A 54 1.68 1.60 14.18
CA THR A 54 2.14 0.24 13.87
C THR A 54 3.56 0.00 14.34
N GLY A 55 4.26 1.06 14.76
CA GLY A 55 5.66 1.02 15.18
C GLY A 55 6.64 0.76 14.02
N ILE A 56 6.21 0.96 12.78
CA ILE A 56 7.03 0.77 11.58
C ILE A 56 7.52 2.15 11.10
N PRO A 57 8.84 2.42 11.10
CA PRO A 57 9.40 3.69 10.65
C PRO A 57 9.34 3.85 9.13
N GLU A 58 9.26 5.10 8.67
CA GLU A 58 9.35 5.44 7.25
C GLU A 58 10.80 5.43 6.78
N ILE A 59 11.14 4.49 5.90
CA ILE A 59 12.47 4.36 5.32
C ILE A 59 12.33 4.36 3.81
N SER A 60 12.68 5.49 3.19
CA SER A 60 12.61 5.71 1.75
C SER A 60 13.87 6.41 1.25
N ILE A 61 14.49 5.83 0.22
CA ILE A 61 15.69 6.35 -0.44
C ILE A 61 15.26 6.88 -1.82
N PRO A 62 15.24 8.21 -2.03
CA PRO A 62 14.97 8.75 -3.34
C PRO A 62 16.12 8.42 -4.30
N ILE A 63 15.78 7.92 -5.48
CA ILE A 63 16.74 7.72 -6.57
C ILE A 63 16.62 8.87 -7.56
N TYR A 64 15.40 9.12 -8.02
CA TYR A 64 15.15 10.05 -9.11
C TYR A 64 13.69 10.52 -9.12
N THR A 65 13.37 11.65 -9.73
CA THR A 65 11.97 12.05 -9.99
C THR A 65 11.85 12.50 -11.43
N LEU A 66 11.06 11.77 -12.23
CA LEU A 66 10.75 12.13 -13.61
C LEU A 66 9.63 13.16 -13.61
N GLU A 67 9.90 14.35 -14.11
CA GLU A 67 8.91 15.42 -14.27
C GLU A 67 8.37 15.40 -15.71
N VAL A 68 7.06 15.25 -15.86
CA VAL A 68 6.38 15.21 -17.16
C VAL A 68 5.19 16.17 -17.12
N GLY A 69 5.37 17.36 -17.69
CA GLY A 69 4.37 18.44 -17.59
C GLY A 69 4.12 18.79 -16.11
N SER A 70 2.87 18.72 -15.68
CA SER A 70 2.47 18.93 -14.28
C SER A 70 2.65 17.70 -13.38
N TYR A 71 2.91 16.51 -13.96
CA TYR A 71 3.01 15.25 -13.23
C TYR A 71 4.45 14.95 -12.78
N LYS A 72 4.62 14.54 -11.52
CA LYS A 72 5.91 14.10 -10.96
C LYS A 72 5.85 12.61 -10.65
N LEU A 73 6.72 11.84 -11.29
CA LEU A 73 6.88 10.40 -11.06
C LEU A 73 8.14 10.15 -10.22
N PRO A 74 8.02 9.99 -8.88
CA PRO A 74 9.16 9.65 -8.04
C PRO A 74 9.57 8.19 -8.26
N ILE A 75 10.89 7.98 -8.36
CA ILE A 75 11.54 6.67 -8.36
C ILE A 75 12.28 6.54 -7.03
N THR A 76 11.83 5.64 -6.18
CA THR A 76 12.36 5.48 -4.82
C THR A 76 12.54 4.01 -4.46
N LEU A 77 13.41 3.74 -3.48
CA LEU A 77 13.50 2.46 -2.81
C LEU A 77 12.95 2.59 -1.40
N SER A 78 12.03 1.72 -1.01
CA SER A 78 11.48 1.71 0.36
C SER A 78 11.80 0.40 1.05
N TYR A 79 12.09 0.47 2.35
CA TYR A 79 12.31 -0.70 3.20
C TYR A 79 11.17 -0.86 4.21
N HIS A 80 10.63 -2.07 4.35
CA HIS A 80 9.55 -2.35 5.30
C HIS A 80 10.11 -3.01 6.56
N ALA A 81 10.11 -2.27 7.67
CA ALA A 81 10.83 -2.63 8.89
C ALA A 81 10.06 -3.51 9.89
N SER A 82 9.11 -4.33 9.42
CA SER A 82 8.35 -5.28 10.26
C SER A 82 9.15 -6.51 10.74
N GLY A 83 10.45 -6.57 10.43
CA GLY A 83 11.25 -7.81 10.49
C GLY A 83 11.02 -8.72 9.28
N VAL A 84 11.77 -9.83 9.26
CA VAL A 84 11.85 -10.79 8.15
C VAL A 84 11.18 -12.11 8.53
N LYS A 85 10.20 -12.57 7.74
CA LYS A 85 9.62 -13.91 7.89
C LYS A 85 10.50 -14.98 7.26
N VAL A 86 10.40 -16.21 7.75
CA VAL A 86 11.14 -17.36 7.19
C VAL A 86 10.80 -17.54 5.70
N ASP A 87 9.51 -17.44 5.39
CA ASP A 87 8.97 -17.61 4.04
C ASP A 87 8.96 -16.30 3.21
N ASP A 88 9.60 -15.21 3.70
CA ASP A 88 9.74 -13.98 2.91
C ASP A 88 10.72 -14.21 1.73
N ILE A 89 10.33 -13.67 0.57
CA ILE A 89 11.13 -13.71 -0.65
C ILE A 89 11.65 -12.31 -0.95
N ALA A 90 12.95 -12.22 -1.28
CA ALA A 90 13.55 -10.96 -1.66
C ALA A 90 13.02 -10.48 -3.01
N THR A 91 12.91 -9.16 -3.20
CA THR A 91 12.69 -8.60 -4.53
C THR A 91 14.02 -8.41 -5.25
N ALA A 92 13.98 -7.94 -6.49
CA ALA A 92 15.20 -7.55 -7.21
C ALA A 92 15.98 -6.41 -6.52
N ALA A 93 15.35 -5.64 -5.62
CA ALA A 93 16.02 -4.62 -4.82
C ALA A 93 16.62 -5.15 -3.51
N GLY A 94 16.36 -6.42 -3.15
CA GLY A 94 16.79 -7.04 -1.90
C GLY A 94 15.61 -7.38 -0.96
N LEU A 95 15.93 -8.10 0.12
CA LEU A 95 14.96 -8.56 1.11
C LEU A 95 14.31 -7.35 1.82
N LYS A 96 12.98 -7.34 1.86
CA LYS A 96 12.13 -6.25 2.40
C LYS A 96 12.29 -4.88 1.72
N TRP A 97 13.14 -4.76 0.69
CA TRP A 97 13.24 -3.59 -0.16
C TRP A 97 12.26 -3.69 -1.33
N SER A 98 11.61 -2.57 -1.65
CA SER A 98 10.70 -2.44 -2.80
C SER A 98 11.14 -1.27 -3.66
N LEU A 99 11.20 -1.47 -4.97
CA LEU A 99 11.41 -0.41 -5.96
C LEU A 99 10.05 0.20 -6.33
N ASN A 100 9.86 1.47 -5.99
CA ASN A 100 8.71 2.25 -6.39
C ASN A 100 9.05 2.99 -7.68
N ALA A 101 8.76 2.37 -8.82
CA ALA A 101 9.04 2.93 -10.15
C ALA A 101 7.88 2.75 -11.14
N GLY A 102 6.77 2.17 -10.69
CA GLY A 102 5.59 1.89 -11.50
C GLY A 102 4.39 1.71 -10.58
N GLY A 103 3.46 0.86 -10.99
CA GLY A 103 2.29 0.53 -10.19
C GLY A 103 1.75 -0.85 -10.58
N SER A 104 0.83 -1.35 -9.77
CA SER A 104 0.12 -2.59 -10.03
C SER A 104 -1.26 -2.54 -9.41
N ILE A 105 -2.17 -3.35 -9.97
CA ILE A 105 -3.35 -3.81 -9.24
C ILE A 105 -3.07 -5.27 -8.93
N ASP A 106 -3.22 -5.66 -7.67
CA ASP A 106 -2.85 -6.98 -7.18
C ASP A 106 -4.04 -7.64 -6.48
N ARG A 107 -4.19 -8.94 -6.68
CA ARG A 107 -5.30 -9.75 -6.16
C ARG A 107 -4.80 -10.96 -5.38
N SER A 108 -5.40 -11.23 -4.23
CA SER A 108 -5.34 -12.54 -3.58
C SER A 108 -6.64 -13.29 -3.86
N ILE A 109 -6.55 -14.46 -4.49
CA ILE A 109 -7.74 -15.25 -4.84
C ILE A 109 -8.14 -16.11 -3.64
N ASN A 110 -9.41 -16.03 -3.27
CA ASN A 110 -9.98 -16.65 -2.10
C ASN A 110 -10.92 -17.80 -2.46
N GLY A 111 -10.47 -18.80 -3.20
CA GLY A 111 -11.33 -19.82 -3.78
C GLY A 111 -11.18 -19.79 -5.30
N ALA A 112 -12.11 -19.17 -5.99
CA ALA A 112 -12.07 -18.97 -7.43
C ALA A 112 -12.15 -17.47 -7.79
N PRO A 113 -11.69 -17.07 -9.00
CA PRO A 113 -11.72 -15.66 -9.36
C PRO A 113 -13.13 -15.07 -9.40
N ASP A 114 -13.34 -13.93 -8.73
CA ASP A 114 -14.62 -13.22 -8.60
C ASP A 114 -15.33 -12.89 -9.92
N GLU A 115 -14.62 -12.83 -11.04
CA GLU A 115 -15.12 -12.58 -12.38
C GLU A 115 -15.61 -13.84 -13.10
N THR A 116 -15.10 -15.02 -12.76
CA THR A 116 -15.29 -16.27 -13.54
C THR A 116 -16.77 -16.66 -13.67
N TYR A 117 -17.54 -16.49 -12.60
CA TYR A 117 -18.95 -16.90 -12.54
C TYR A 117 -19.93 -15.77 -12.90
N PHE A 118 -19.45 -14.57 -13.24
CA PHE A 118 -20.32 -13.49 -13.74
C PHE A 118 -20.76 -13.75 -15.20
N PHE A 119 -20.00 -14.54 -15.96
CA PHE A 119 -20.15 -14.64 -17.43
C PHE A 119 -20.80 -15.92 -17.94
N GLN A 120 -20.94 -16.96 -17.12
CA GLN A 120 -21.62 -18.19 -17.53
C GLN A 120 -23.00 -18.25 -16.89
N ASN A 121 -24.02 -18.64 -17.65
CA ASN A 121 -25.43 -18.77 -17.21
C ASN A 121 -25.66 -19.81 -16.07
N TYR A 122 -24.60 -20.24 -15.37
CA TYR A 122 -24.68 -21.03 -14.15
C TYR A 122 -25.12 -20.12 -12.99
N LYS A 123 -26.13 -20.59 -12.24
CA LYS A 123 -26.82 -19.83 -11.21
C LYS A 123 -25.85 -19.39 -10.11
N ARG A 124 -25.41 -18.13 -10.15
CA ARG A 124 -24.94 -17.45 -8.95
C ARG A 124 -26.10 -17.34 -7.98
N TYR A 125 -25.89 -17.81 -6.77
CA TYR A 125 -26.87 -17.67 -5.72
C TYR A 125 -26.86 -16.23 -5.23
N THR A 126 -27.96 -15.51 -5.50
CA THR A 126 -28.15 -14.14 -5.00
C THR A 126 -28.08 -14.14 -3.47
N PRO A 127 -27.78 -12.99 -2.85
CA PRO A 127 -27.92 -12.86 -1.40
C PRO A 127 -29.25 -13.38 -0.86
N ALA A 128 -30.34 -13.13 -1.59
CA ALA A 128 -31.67 -13.64 -1.27
C ALA A 128 -31.77 -15.17 -1.34
N TYR A 129 -31.11 -15.82 -2.31
CA TYR A 129 -31.06 -17.28 -2.37
C TYR A 129 -30.22 -17.85 -1.22
N ILE A 130 -29.05 -17.30 -0.94
CA ILE A 130 -28.21 -17.75 0.18
C ILE A 130 -28.95 -17.58 1.52
N ASP A 131 -29.67 -16.47 1.69
CA ASP A 131 -30.53 -16.27 2.86
C ASP A 131 -31.70 -17.26 2.90
N SER A 132 -32.26 -17.67 1.75
CA SER A 132 -33.32 -18.69 1.71
C SER A 132 -32.83 -20.08 2.19
N LEU A 133 -31.56 -20.43 1.96
CA LEU A 133 -30.96 -21.68 2.46
C LEU A 133 -31.00 -21.76 3.99
N LYS A 134 -31.03 -20.60 4.69
CA LYS A 134 -31.16 -20.53 6.16
C LYS A 134 -32.51 -20.95 6.70
N THR A 135 -33.50 -21.18 5.84
CA THR A 135 -34.85 -21.57 6.28
C THR A 135 -35.22 -22.98 5.84
N VAL A 136 -34.41 -23.62 4.99
CA VAL A 136 -34.74 -24.88 4.30
C VAL A 136 -33.64 -25.95 4.50
N PHE A 137 -32.97 -25.93 5.67
CA PHE A 137 -31.80 -26.76 6.02
C PHE A 137 -31.98 -28.28 5.91
N MET A 138 -33.22 -28.78 5.77
CA MET A 138 -33.56 -30.21 5.75
C MET A 138 -33.88 -30.76 4.36
N THR A 139 -33.72 -29.98 3.29
CA THR A 139 -33.95 -30.49 1.92
C THR A 139 -32.66 -30.99 1.29
N TRP A 140 -32.78 -32.07 0.51
CA TRP A 140 -31.67 -32.64 -0.27
C TRP A 140 -31.00 -31.59 -1.18
N GLY A 141 -31.75 -30.65 -1.75
CA GLY A 141 -31.20 -29.57 -2.58
C GLY A 141 -30.34 -28.55 -1.80
N ALA A 142 -30.69 -28.25 -0.54
CA ALA A 142 -29.85 -27.41 0.31
C ALA A 142 -28.55 -28.14 0.68
N GLN A 143 -28.62 -29.44 0.99
CA GLN A 143 -27.46 -30.27 1.33
C GLN A 143 -26.45 -30.36 0.17
N VAL A 144 -26.92 -30.65 -1.05
CA VAL A 144 -26.06 -30.64 -2.26
C VAL A 144 -25.39 -29.29 -2.48
N THR A 145 -26.08 -28.19 -2.14
CA THR A 145 -25.53 -26.83 -2.24
C THR A 145 -24.46 -26.57 -1.19
N TYR A 146 -24.65 -26.98 0.07
CA TYR A 146 -23.64 -26.90 1.13
C TYR A 146 -22.41 -27.74 0.82
N GLU A 147 -22.60 -28.97 0.30
CA GLU A 147 -21.50 -29.83 -0.15
C GLU A 147 -20.73 -29.19 -1.31
N ALA A 148 -21.43 -28.59 -2.27
CA ALA A 148 -20.79 -27.86 -3.37
C ALA A 148 -20.03 -26.60 -2.90
N MET A 149 -20.50 -25.89 -1.86
CA MET A 149 -19.75 -24.81 -1.22
C MET A 149 -18.50 -25.34 -0.49
N ASN A 150 -18.63 -26.44 0.26
CA ASN A 150 -17.52 -27.08 0.97
C ASN A 150 -16.45 -27.63 0.03
N LYS A 151 -16.84 -28.02 -1.20
CA LYS A 151 -15.94 -28.47 -2.27
C LYS A 151 -15.39 -27.33 -3.14
N ASN A 152 -15.65 -26.05 -2.79
CA ASN A 152 -15.32 -24.86 -3.59
C ASN A 152 -15.86 -24.91 -5.04
N ILE A 153 -16.88 -25.73 -5.31
CA ILE A 153 -17.61 -25.75 -6.59
C ILE A 153 -18.48 -24.49 -6.69
N ILE A 154 -19.00 -24.01 -5.55
CA ILE A 154 -19.66 -22.71 -5.41
C ILE A 154 -18.74 -21.80 -4.61
N ASP A 155 -18.32 -20.70 -5.23
CA ASP A 155 -17.57 -19.66 -4.53
C ASP A 155 -18.50 -18.64 -3.88
N ILE A 156 -18.36 -18.50 -2.56
CA ILE A 156 -19.08 -17.52 -1.73
C ILE A 156 -18.13 -16.55 -1.03
N LEU A 157 -16.83 -16.69 -1.27
CA LEU A 157 -15.79 -15.85 -0.71
C LEU A 157 -15.44 -14.76 -1.73
N THR A 158 -15.00 -13.61 -1.22
CA THR A 158 -14.62 -12.47 -2.07
C THR A 158 -13.11 -12.39 -2.19
N ASP A 159 -12.60 -12.05 -3.37
CA ASP A 159 -11.18 -11.81 -3.58
C ASP A 159 -10.75 -10.47 -2.94
N GLU A 160 -9.49 -10.40 -2.52
CA GLU A 160 -8.90 -9.17 -1.96
C GLU A 160 -8.10 -8.45 -3.05
N TYR A 161 -8.53 -7.25 -3.42
CA TYR A 161 -7.84 -6.40 -4.41
C TYR A 161 -7.12 -5.24 -3.73
N SER A 162 -5.91 -4.94 -4.19
CA SER A 162 -5.17 -3.73 -3.86
C SER A 162 -4.64 -3.06 -5.12
N TYR A 163 -4.34 -1.78 -5.05
CA TYR A 163 -3.73 -1.01 -6.11
C TYR A 163 -2.61 -0.13 -5.57
N SER A 164 -1.59 0.01 -6.40
CA SER A 164 -0.43 0.85 -6.22
C SER A 164 -0.30 1.78 -7.42
N LEU A 165 -0.29 3.07 -7.13
CA LEU A 165 0.07 4.16 -8.02
C LEU A 165 1.44 4.70 -7.57
N PRO A 166 2.21 5.34 -8.47
CA PRO A 166 3.47 5.94 -8.05
C PRO A 166 3.36 7.01 -6.95
N THR A 167 2.18 7.60 -6.79
CA THR A 167 1.89 8.67 -5.83
C THR A 167 0.92 8.23 -4.72
N GLY A 168 0.58 6.94 -4.61
CA GLY A 168 -0.33 6.46 -3.57
C GLY A 168 -0.82 5.03 -3.80
N GLY A 169 -1.72 4.54 -2.96
CA GLY A 169 -2.28 3.20 -3.13
C GLY A 169 -3.42 2.94 -2.16
N GLY A 170 -4.00 1.76 -2.26
CA GLY A 170 -5.06 1.34 -1.36
C GLY A 170 -5.65 0.00 -1.76
N ASN A 171 -6.75 -0.35 -1.11
CA ASN A 171 -7.52 -1.54 -1.45
C ASN A 171 -8.68 -1.19 -2.40
N MET A 172 -9.21 -2.20 -3.08
CA MET A 172 -10.39 -2.08 -3.95
C MET A 172 -11.45 -3.08 -3.55
N LEU A 173 -12.70 -2.68 -3.71
CA LEU A 173 -13.87 -3.51 -3.49
C LEU A 173 -14.48 -3.86 -4.85
N PHE A 174 -14.75 -5.14 -5.06
CA PHE A 174 -15.53 -5.59 -6.19
C PHE A 174 -17.01 -5.67 -5.82
N ASN A 175 -17.86 -4.95 -6.54
CA ASN A 175 -19.30 -4.97 -6.33
C ASN A 175 -19.96 -5.99 -7.26
N HIS A 176 -20.36 -7.13 -6.68
CA HIS A 176 -20.97 -8.24 -7.41
C HIS A 176 -22.32 -7.90 -8.06
N ASN A 177 -23.02 -6.84 -7.64
CA ASN A 177 -24.33 -6.46 -8.19
C ASN A 177 -24.21 -5.78 -9.55
N ASN A 178 -23.15 -4.98 -9.76
CA ASN A 178 -22.98 -4.20 -10.98
C ASN A 178 -21.66 -4.48 -11.72
N GLY A 179 -20.82 -5.37 -11.19
CA GLY A 179 -19.54 -5.75 -11.79
C GLY A 179 -18.49 -4.64 -11.78
N LYS A 180 -18.63 -3.61 -10.93
CA LYS A 180 -17.71 -2.47 -10.84
C LYS A 180 -16.77 -2.58 -9.64
N PHE A 181 -15.61 -1.94 -9.78
CA PHE A 181 -14.65 -1.79 -8.70
C PHE A 181 -14.73 -0.40 -8.08
N TYR A 182 -14.47 -0.33 -6.77
CA TYR A 182 -14.48 0.91 -6.01
C TYR A 182 -13.26 0.97 -5.10
N SER A 183 -12.55 2.10 -5.04
CA SER A 183 -11.45 2.26 -4.07
C SER A 183 -11.98 2.26 -2.62
N GLU A 184 -11.29 1.54 -1.72
CA GLU A 184 -11.50 1.54 -0.26
C GLU A 184 -11.13 2.86 0.44
N ASN A 185 -10.65 3.86 -0.29
CA ASN A 185 -10.29 5.19 0.24
C ASN A 185 -11.04 6.31 -0.51
N GLN A 186 -12.38 6.23 -0.60
CA GLN A 186 -13.32 7.27 -1.10
C GLN A 186 -13.04 8.75 -0.68
N SER A 187 -12.04 9.06 0.15
CA SER A 187 -11.45 10.40 0.23
C SER A 187 -10.77 10.86 -1.07
N SER A 188 -10.36 9.94 -1.95
CA SER A 188 -9.91 10.20 -3.32
C SER A 188 -10.81 9.46 -4.30
N ASP A 189 -11.62 10.22 -5.04
CA ASP A 189 -12.65 9.74 -5.96
C ASP A 189 -12.02 9.22 -7.27
N TYR A 190 -11.25 8.13 -7.13
CA TYR A 190 -10.68 7.41 -8.25
C TYR A 190 -11.80 6.76 -9.07
N ASP A 191 -11.88 7.09 -10.36
CA ASP A 191 -12.74 6.34 -11.28
C ASP A 191 -12.00 5.09 -11.75
N ILE A 192 -12.65 3.93 -11.64
CA ILE A 192 -12.05 2.63 -11.95
C ILE A 192 -12.88 1.93 -13.02
N GLU A 193 -12.35 1.92 -14.24
CA GLU A 193 -12.95 1.24 -15.38
C GLU A 193 -12.24 -0.10 -15.62
N THR A 194 -12.99 -1.13 -16.02
CA THR A 194 -12.44 -2.47 -16.26
C THR A 194 -12.94 -3.08 -17.57
N ASN A 195 -12.09 -3.89 -18.20
CA ASN A 195 -12.53 -4.82 -19.23
C ASN A 195 -12.81 -6.17 -18.59
N ILE A 196 -14.09 -6.45 -18.37
CA ILE A 196 -14.56 -7.53 -17.50
C ILE A 196 -14.44 -8.93 -18.14
N ASN A 197 -14.24 -9.05 -19.45
CA ASN A 197 -14.06 -10.34 -20.13
C ASN A 197 -12.69 -10.95 -19.78
N GLY A 198 -12.64 -11.67 -18.65
CA GLY A 198 -11.43 -12.26 -18.07
C GLY A 198 -10.52 -11.24 -17.36
N LEU A 199 -11.09 -10.15 -16.84
CA LEU A 199 -10.41 -9.03 -16.16
C LEU A 199 -9.03 -8.71 -16.79
N LYS A 200 -9.00 -8.15 -18.00
CA LYS A 200 -7.73 -7.96 -18.74
C LYS A 200 -7.00 -6.66 -18.45
N SER A 201 -7.73 -5.63 -18.04
CA SER A 201 -7.17 -4.29 -17.87
C SER A 201 -8.02 -3.44 -16.94
N PHE A 202 -7.35 -2.47 -16.33
CA PHE A 202 -7.98 -1.44 -15.50
C PHE A 202 -7.52 -0.06 -15.95
N VAL A 203 -8.38 0.94 -15.80
CA VAL A 203 -8.02 2.34 -15.90
C VAL A 203 -8.42 3.02 -14.60
N ILE A 204 -7.45 3.58 -13.88
CA ILE A 204 -7.67 4.41 -12.70
C ILE A 204 -7.51 5.87 -13.13
N THR A 205 -8.47 6.74 -12.80
CA THR A 205 -8.35 8.20 -13.02
C THR A 205 -8.30 8.93 -11.68
N ASP A 206 -7.25 9.71 -11.42
CA ASP A 206 -7.14 10.50 -10.18
C ASP A 206 -7.93 11.84 -10.23
N ASN A 207 -7.99 12.53 -9.08
CA ASN A 207 -8.70 13.81 -8.95
C ASN A 207 -8.04 14.99 -9.68
N ASN A 208 -6.84 14.77 -10.23
CA ASN A 208 -6.12 15.72 -11.07
C ASN A 208 -6.33 15.42 -12.56
N GLY A 209 -7.04 14.32 -12.90
CA GLY A 209 -7.32 13.90 -14.27
C GLY A 209 -6.22 13.04 -14.91
N ASN A 210 -5.22 12.58 -14.16
CA ASN A 210 -4.23 11.62 -14.65
C ASN A 210 -4.87 10.24 -14.80
N LYS A 211 -4.64 9.60 -15.94
CA LYS A 211 -5.13 8.24 -16.23
C LYS A 211 -4.01 7.22 -16.15
N PHE A 212 -4.22 6.18 -15.37
CA PHE A 212 -3.28 5.09 -15.11
C PHE A 212 -3.84 3.80 -15.72
N PHE A 213 -3.12 3.21 -16.68
CA PHE A 213 -3.56 2.02 -17.42
C PHE A 213 -2.80 0.79 -16.97
N PHE A 214 -3.53 -0.24 -16.53
CA PHE A 214 -2.97 -1.48 -15.98
C PHE A 214 -3.31 -2.69 -16.84
N GLY A 215 -2.43 -3.70 -16.84
CA GLY A 215 -2.67 -5.00 -17.45
C GLY A 215 -2.30 -5.06 -18.93
N GLY A 216 -3.24 -5.49 -19.77
CA GLY A 216 -2.99 -5.69 -21.20
C GLY A 216 -2.07 -6.88 -21.44
N GLN A 217 -0.83 -6.62 -21.87
CA GLN A 217 0.19 -7.67 -22.04
C GLN A 217 0.96 -7.99 -20.74
N TYR A 218 0.92 -7.10 -19.74
CA TYR A 218 1.65 -7.23 -18.48
C TYR A 218 0.75 -7.73 -17.35
N ILE A 219 0.22 -8.94 -17.53
CA ILE A 219 -0.63 -9.64 -16.57
C ILE A 219 0.17 -10.79 -15.96
N GLU A 220 0.20 -10.86 -14.64
CA GLU A 220 0.88 -11.90 -13.89
C GLU A 220 -0.07 -13.01 -13.43
N TYR A 221 0.47 -14.22 -13.36
CA TYR A 221 -0.22 -15.41 -12.88
C TYR A 221 0.64 -16.09 -11.83
N SER A 222 -0.02 -16.67 -10.82
CA SER A 222 0.61 -17.60 -9.90
C SER A 222 -0.18 -18.89 -9.79
N ASN A 223 0.57 -19.95 -9.50
CA ASN A 223 0.08 -21.29 -9.28
C ASN A 223 0.50 -21.75 -7.89
N THR A 224 -0.38 -22.47 -7.21
CA THR A 224 -0.10 -23.20 -5.98
C THR A 224 -0.35 -24.68 -6.23
N HIS A 225 0.58 -25.52 -5.75
CA HIS A 225 0.48 -26.97 -5.86
C HIS A 225 0.98 -27.64 -4.57
N LEU A 226 0.21 -28.55 -4.00
CA LEU A 226 0.62 -29.32 -2.83
C LEU A 226 1.36 -30.60 -3.26
N THR A 227 2.66 -30.67 -2.98
CA THR A 227 3.54 -31.78 -3.35
C THR A 227 3.60 -32.85 -2.24
N GLY A 228 3.49 -34.14 -2.59
CA GLY A 228 3.70 -35.28 -1.68
C GLY A 228 2.47 -36.15 -1.36
N ALA A 229 1.42 -36.14 -2.19
CA ALA A 229 0.30 -37.08 -2.08
C ALA A 229 0.68 -38.46 -2.66
N THR A 230 1.28 -39.35 -1.86
CA THR A 230 1.15 -40.78 -2.15
C THR A 230 -0.26 -41.19 -1.82
N ALA A 231 -1.02 -41.63 -2.81
CA ALA A 231 -2.31 -42.28 -2.60
C ALA A 231 -2.09 -43.48 -1.67
N ILE A 232 -2.53 -43.34 -0.42
CA ILE A 232 -2.66 -44.46 0.49
C ILE A 232 -3.94 -45.17 0.01
N SER A 233 -3.82 -46.45 -0.36
CA SER A 233 -4.89 -47.27 -0.93
C SER A 233 -6.25 -47.02 -0.25
N ASP A 234 -7.28 -46.78 -1.08
CA ASP A 234 -8.70 -46.59 -0.75
C ASP A 234 -9.11 -45.31 0.01
N ASP A 235 -8.17 -44.44 0.40
CA ASP A 235 -8.45 -43.09 0.92
C ASP A 235 -8.13 -42.04 -0.15
N VAL A 236 -9.16 -41.51 -0.83
CA VAL A 236 -9.04 -40.30 -1.65
C VAL A 236 -8.82 -39.12 -0.70
N ILE A 237 -7.55 -38.84 -0.39
CA ILE A 237 -7.09 -37.58 0.23
C ILE A 237 -7.65 -36.42 -0.64
N PRO A 238 -8.11 -35.30 -0.03
CA PRO A 238 -8.84 -34.26 -0.76
C PRO A 238 -8.09 -33.84 -2.02
N GLY A 239 -8.84 -33.56 -3.08
CA GLY A 239 -8.33 -33.10 -4.38
C GLY A 239 -7.18 -32.10 -4.22
N SER A 240 -6.19 -32.21 -5.09
CA SER A 240 -5.00 -31.35 -5.11
C SER A 240 -5.38 -29.89 -4.82
N ILE A 241 -4.64 -29.24 -3.92
CA ILE A 241 -4.74 -27.78 -3.72
C ILE A 241 -4.05 -27.12 -4.91
N ASP A 242 -4.70 -27.21 -6.07
CA ASP A 242 -4.25 -26.60 -7.30
C ASP A 242 -5.01 -25.29 -7.46
N GLY A 243 -4.35 -24.20 -7.07
CA GLY A 243 -4.83 -22.86 -7.34
C GLY A 243 -4.09 -22.28 -8.55
N ASN A 244 -4.81 -21.71 -9.50
CA ASN A 244 -4.24 -20.92 -10.59
C ASN A 244 -5.14 -19.71 -10.85
N GLY A 245 -4.55 -18.54 -11.02
CA GLY A 245 -5.26 -17.40 -11.55
C GLY A 245 -4.40 -16.18 -11.78
N VAL A 246 -4.98 -15.22 -12.50
CA VAL A 246 -4.42 -13.88 -12.63
C VAL A 246 -4.37 -13.22 -11.26
N ASN A 247 -3.24 -12.66 -10.86
CA ASN A 247 -3.12 -12.03 -9.55
C ASN A 247 -2.45 -10.65 -9.58
N SER A 248 -1.95 -10.17 -10.72
CA SER A 248 -1.42 -8.81 -10.85
C SER A 248 -1.59 -8.25 -12.26
N TRP A 249 -1.87 -6.96 -12.35
CA TRP A 249 -1.92 -6.17 -13.58
C TRP A 249 -0.97 -4.99 -13.44
N LYS A 250 0.12 -4.95 -14.21
CA LYS A 250 1.12 -3.87 -14.10
C LYS A 250 0.68 -2.60 -14.81
N LEU A 251 1.03 -1.45 -14.23
CA LEU A 251 0.89 -0.14 -14.84
C LEU A 251 1.77 -0.06 -16.09
N TYR A 252 1.19 0.08 -17.27
CA TYR A 252 1.98 0.18 -18.51
C TYR A 252 1.94 1.57 -19.13
N GLN A 253 1.01 2.43 -18.71
CA GLN A 253 0.91 3.79 -19.23
C GLN A 253 0.28 4.77 -18.23
N ILE A 254 0.81 5.98 -18.19
CA ILE A 254 0.18 7.16 -17.59
C ILE A 254 -0.09 8.17 -18.71
N ILE A 255 -1.28 8.77 -18.71
CA ILE A 255 -1.64 9.91 -19.55
C ILE A 255 -2.07 11.07 -18.66
N THR A 256 -1.37 12.19 -18.75
CA THR A 256 -1.71 13.41 -17.98
C THR A 256 -2.90 14.15 -18.62
N PRO A 257 -3.55 15.10 -17.93
CA PRO A 257 -4.59 15.95 -18.50
C PRO A 257 -4.15 16.70 -19.77
N GLU A 258 -2.86 17.05 -19.84
CA GLU A 258 -2.18 17.72 -20.95
C GLU A 258 -1.84 16.77 -22.11
N LYS A 259 -2.23 15.48 -22.00
CA LYS A 259 -1.98 14.38 -22.96
C LYS A 259 -0.52 13.93 -23.05
N ASP A 260 0.33 14.34 -22.11
CA ASP A 260 1.66 13.77 -22.01
C ASP A 260 1.59 12.32 -21.58
N THR A 261 2.49 11.52 -22.15
CA THR A 261 2.48 10.06 -21.97
C THR A 261 3.76 9.59 -21.32
N ILE A 262 3.60 8.74 -20.30
CA ILE A 262 4.68 7.96 -19.69
C ILE A 262 4.36 6.49 -19.93
N LYS A 263 5.29 5.75 -20.53
CA LYS A 263 5.15 4.31 -20.82
C LYS A 263 6.09 3.49 -19.97
N PHE A 264 5.63 2.32 -19.55
CA PHE A 264 6.38 1.39 -18.71
C PHE A 264 6.48 0.06 -19.46
N ASP A 265 7.72 -0.36 -19.72
CA ASP A 265 8.04 -1.64 -20.33
C ASP A 265 8.62 -2.57 -19.26
N TYR A 266 8.27 -3.84 -19.34
CA TYR A 266 8.66 -4.86 -18.37
C TYR A 266 9.32 -6.07 -19.03
N GLU A 267 10.12 -6.79 -18.25
CA GLU A 267 10.61 -8.13 -18.58
C GLU A 267 10.04 -9.18 -17.62
N LEU A 268 9.66 -10.34 -18.17
CA LEU A 268 9.12 -11.44 -17.38
C LEU A 268 10.25 -12.20 -16.66
N TYR A 269 10.09 -12.38 -15.36
CA TYR A 269 10.91 -13.24 -14.52
C TYR A 269 10.05 -14.36 -13.93
N ASN A 270 10.42 -15.60 -14.19
CA ASN A 270 9.72 -16.76 -13.63
C ASN A 270 10.37 -17.19 -12.32
N TYR A 271 9.54 -17.52 -11.34
CA TYR A 271 9.99 -18.01 -10.05
C TYR A 271 9.31 -19.33 -9.71
N ASN A 272 9.98 -20.11 -8.86
CA ASN A 272 9.45 -21.34 -8.27
C ASN A 272 10.06 -21.52 -6.87
N TYR A 273 9.24 -21.80 -5.86
CA TYR A 273 9.70 -22.01 -4.48
C TYR A 273 8.74 -22.86 -3.67
N GLU A 274 9.21 -23.41 -2.55
CA GLU A 274 8.42 -24.30 -1.71
C GLU A 274 8.38 -23.83 -0.26
N THR A 275 7.22 -23.96 0.39
CA THR A 275 7.07 -23.70 1.83
C THR A 275 6.54 -24.93 2.53
N ALA A 276 7.01 -25.18 3.75
CA ALA A 276 6.55 -26.32 4.55
C ALA A 276 5.17 -26.05 5.18
N LYS A 277 4.33 -27.09 5.16
CA LYS A 277 3.04 -27.19 5.86
C LYS A 277 3.03 -28.47 6.69
N THR A 278 2.42 -28.44 7.87
CA THR A 278 2.25 -29.65 8.70
C THR A 278 0.77 -30.02 8.78
N PHE A 279 0.49 -31.30 8.56
CA PHE A 279 -0.85 -31.89 8.59
C PHE A 279 -0.91 -33.02 9.62
N VAL A 280 -2.05 -33.19 10.27
CA VAL A 280 -2.39 -34.37 11.07
C VAL A 280 -3.72 -34.93 10.60
N TYR A 281 -3.73 -36.23 10.35
CA TYR A 281 -4.92 -36.99 10.02
C TYR A 281 -5.10 -38.15 11.00
N ALA A 282 -6.35 -38.45 11.33
CA ALA A 282 -6.74 -39.62 12.10
C ALA A 282 -7.60 -40.52 11.21
N SER A 283 -7.17 -41.76 10.99
CA SER A 283 -7.94 -42.75 10.23
C SER A 283 -8.92 -43.49 11.14
N LEU A 284 -10.14 -43.71 10.65
CA LEU A 284 -11.11 -44.63 11.24
C LEU A 284 -10.97 -45.98 10.56
N THR A 285 -10.70 -47.03 11.32
CA THR A 285 -10.81 -48.40 10.79
C THR A 285 -12.24 -48.89 10.95
N PRO A 286 -12.99 -49.17 9.87
CA PRO A 286 -14.28 -49.83 10.00
C PRO A 286 -14.08 -51.23 10.63
N PRO A 287 -15.03 -51.72 11.43
CA PRO A 287 -14.95 -53.08 11.95
C PRO A 287 -14.89 -54.08 10.78
N GLY A 288 -13.97 -55.04 10.87
CA GLY A 288 -13.88 -56.12 9.89
C GLY A 288 -15.20 -56.92 9.85
N PRO A 289 -15.53 -57.57 8.72
CA PRO A 289 -16.75 -58.36 8.61
C PRO A 289 -16.71 -59.52 9.62
N GLY A 290 -17.51 -59.43 10.69
CA GLY A 290 -17.66 -60.50 11.70
C GLY A 290 -17.69 -60.08 13.17
N SER A 291 -17.53 -58.80 13.52
CA SER A 291 -17.68 -58.35 14.92
C SER A 291 -19.13 -57.96 15.25
N GLU A 292 -19.77 -58.67 16.18
CA GLU A 292 -21.14 -58.39 16.67
C GLU A 292 -21.25 -57.13 17.55
N LEU A 293 -20.17 -56.36 17.68
CA LEU A 293 -20.16 -55.04 18.29
C LEU A 293 -19.76 -54.03 17.21
N PHE A 294 -20.68 -53.15 16.81
CA PHE A 294 -20.46 -52.01 15.91
C PHE A 294 -19.61 -50.92 16.58
N ASN A 295 -18.45 -51.30 17.12
CA ASN A 295 -17.54 -50.37 17.75
C ASN A 295 -16.56 -49.86 16.69
N CYS A 296 -16.66 -48.59 16.31
CA CYS A 296 -15.65 -47.95 15.47
C CYS A 296 -14.33 -47.94 16.26
N GLY A 297 -13.36 -48.76 15.86
CA GLY A 297 -12.02 -48.70 16.44
C GLY A 297 -11.31 -47.43 16.00
N CYS A 298 -10.72 -46.68 16.93
CA CYS A 298 -9.89 -45.54 16.55
C CYS A 298 -8.58 -46.05 15.93
N GLY A 299 -8.32 -45.71 14.67
CA GLY A 299 -7.05 -45.98 14.02
C GLY A 299 -5.92 -45.08 14.55
N SER A 300 -4.69 -45.39 14.20
CA SER A 300 -3.51 -44.57 14.56
C SER A 300 -3.60 -43.19 13.92
N SER A 301 -3.38 -42.13 14.70
CA SER A 301 -3.13 -40.80 14.15
C SER A 301 -1.75 -40.75 13.50
N GLN A 302 -1.67 -40.23 12.28
CA GLN A 302 -0.42 -39.96 11.59
C GLN A 302 -0.38 -38.47 11.24
N GLY A 303 0.79 -37.87 11.42
CA GLY A 303 1.03 -36.51 10.96
C GLY A 303 2.24 -36.48 10.05
N THR A 304 2.24 -35.51 9.16
CA THR A 304 3.15 -35.51 8.04
C THR A 304 3.43 -34.08 7.60
N ILE A 305 4.67 -33.84 7.17
CA ILE A 305 5.07 -32.58 6.57
C ILE A 305 4.80 -32.69 5.07
N ARG A 306 4.24 -31.62 4.50
CA ARG A 306 3.99 -31.48 3.07
C ARG A 306 4.56 -30.16 2.60
N TRP A 307 4.85 -30.07 1.31
CA TRP A 307 5.41 -28.88 0.70
C TRP A 307 4.38 -28.25 -0.22
N LEU A 308 4.16 -26.95 -0.06
CA LEU A 308 3.35 -26.15 -0.96
C LEU A 308 4.30 -25.43 -1.92
N THR A 309 4.25 -25.83 -3.18
CA THR A 309 5.04 -25.26 -4.27
C THR A 309 4.28 -24.08 -4.86
N TYR A 310 4.96 -22.94 -4.97
CA TYR A 310 4.47 -21.73 -5.61
C TYR A 310 5.29 -21.48 -6.87
N SER A 311 4.62 -21.32 -8.01
CA SER A 311 5.27 -20.97 -9.27
C SER A 311 4.50 -19.87 -9.97
N GLY A 312 5.20 -19.04 -10.73
CA GLY A 312 4.55 -17.94 -11.43
C GLY A 312 5.52 -17.09 -12.22
N GLY A 313 4.96 -16.11 -12.91
CA GLY A 313 5.70 -15.12 -13.68
C GLY A 313 5.42 -13.73 -13.16
N THR A 314 6.47 -12.95 -12.89
CA THR A 314 6.38 -11.56 -12.47
C THR A 314 7.13 -10.63 -13.42
N TYR A 315 6.53 -9.49 -13.73
CA TYR A 315 7.06 -8.48 -14.62
C TYR A 315 7.91 -7.48 -13.83
N LEU A 316 9.22 -7.52 -14.07
CA LEU A 316 10.18 -6.54 -13.55
C LEU A 316 10.27 -5.36 -14.49
N ILE A 317 10.25 -4.14 -13.93
CA ILE A 317 10.29 -2.93 -14.74
C ILE A 317 11.62 -2.84 -15.48
N LYS A 318 11.59 -2.72 -16.80
CA LYS A 318 12.78 -2.66 -17.64
C LYS A 318 13.08 -1.24 -18.09
N LYS A 319 12.05 -0.49 -18.46
CA LYS A 319 12.20 0.85 -19.01
C LYS A 319 10.98 1.73 -18.72
N ILE A 320 11.22 2.99 -18.41
CA ILE A 320 10.21 4.06 -18.43
C ILE A 320 10.56 5.01 -19.55
N THR A 321 9.60 5.35 -20.40
CA THR A 321 9.80 6.24 -21.55
C THR A 321 8.82 7.39 -21.53
N SER A 322 9.30 8.61 -21.75
CA SER A 322 8.48 9.81 -21.94
C SER A 322 9.06 10.64 -23.10
N LYS A 323 8.41 11.75 -23.46
CA LYS A 323 8.96 12.72 -24.44
C LYS A 323 10.24 13.42 -23.95
N TYR A 324 10.52 13.37 -22.65
CA TYR A 324 11.63 14.07 -22.01
C TYR A 324 12.88 13.20 -21.81
N GLY A 325 12.76 11.89 -22.00
CA GLY A 325 13.86 10.97 -21.79
C GLY A 325 13.40 9.57 -21.41
N ASN A 326 14.36 8.74 -21.02
CA ASN A 326 14.11 7.37 -20.62
C ASN A 326 14.87 6.98 -19.35
N ILE A 327 14.28 6.07 -18.58
CA ILE A 327 14.89 5.46 -17.40
C ILE A 327 14.99 3.97 -17.69
N THR A 328 16.20 3.42 -17.63
CA THR A 328 16.47 1.99 -17.87
C THR A 328 16.88 1.32 -16.57
N PHE A 329 16.32 0.14 -16.31
CA PHE A 329 16.59 -0.68 -15.14
C PHE A 329 17.31 -1.94 -15.61
N ASN A 330 18.54 -2.14 -15.16
CA ASN A 330 19.37 -3.26 -15.57
C ASN A 330 19.47 -4.29 -14.45
N TYR A 331 19.37 -5.56 -14.81
CA TYR A 331 19.35 -6.67 -13.87
C TYR A 331 20.37 -7.74 -14.24
N ASP A 332 20.88 -8.45 -13.24
CA ASP A 332 21.72 -9.63 -13.38
C ASP A 332 21.23 -10.72 -12.42
N ASP A 333 21.55 -11.98 -12.69
CA ASP A 333 21.26 -13.09 -11.78
C ASP A 333 22.46 -13.36 -10.85
N LEU A 334 22.19 -13.50 -9.55
CA LEU A 334 23.14 -13.98 -8.56
C LEU A 334 22.88 -15.47 -8.30
N ASN A 335 23.67 -16.34 -8.96
CA ASN A 335 23.42 -17.79 -8.96
C ASN A 335 23.52 -18.47 -7.58
N THR A 336 24.16 -17.82 -6.61
CA THR A 336 24.33 -18.32 -5.24
C THR A 336 23.09 -18.10 -4.35
N ALA A 337 22.17 -17.22 -4.74
CA ALA A 337 20.92 -17.01 -4.02
C ALA A 337 19.97 -18.21 -4.21
N ASP A 338 19.28 -18.62 -3.14
CA ASP A 338 18.49 -19.86 -3.08
C ASP A 338 17.26 -19.84 -4.02
N VAL A 339 16.38 -18.83 -3.85
CA VAL A 339 15.08 -18.77 -4.54
C VAL A 339 15.00 -17.65 -5.56
N TRP A 340 15.24 -16.41 -5.13
CA TRP A 340 15.18 -15.24 -6.00
C TRP A 340 16.59 -14.80 -6.38
N LYS A 341 16.93 -14.90 -7.67
CA LYS A 341 18.30 -14.70 -8.17
C LYS A 341 18.48 -13.35 -8.87
N ARG A 342 17.42 -12.83 -9.48
CA ARG A 342 17.47 -11.60 -10.29
C ARG A 342 17.61 -10.37 -9.41
N LYS A 343 18.75 -9.69 -9.48
CA LYS A 343 19.04 -8.45 -8.74
C LYS A 343 19.10 -7.25 -9.68
N LEU A 344 18.60 -6.11 -9.21
CA LEU A 344 18.75 -4.82 -9.88
C LEU A 344 20.18 -4.33 -9.69
N THR A 345 20.89 -4.02 -10.77
CA THR A 345 22.31 -3.64 -10.73
C THR A 345 22.53 -2.16 -10.91
N ASN A 346 21.78 -1.53 -11.82
CA ASN A 346 21.81 -0.09 -11.97
C ASN A 346 20.53 0.47 -12.59
N ILE A 347 20.31 1.75 -12.32
CA ILE A 347 19.26 2.59 -12.89
C ILE A 347 19.96 3.70 -13.66
N ILE A 348 19.66 3.84 -14.96
CA ILE A 348 20.24 4.86 -15.83
C ILE A 348 19.12 5.75 -16.35
N VAL A 349 19.23 7.05 -16.08
CA VAL A 349 18.35 8.08 -16.63
C VAL A 349 19.08 8.74 -17.79
N SER A 350 18.42 8.81 -18.93
CA SER A 350 18.90 9.46 -20.14
C SER A 350 17.93 10.55 -20.59
N ASP A 351 18.46 11.64 -21.13
CA ASP A 351 17.65 12.67 -21.77
C ASP A 351 17.00 12.17 -23.07
N ALA A 352 16.18 13.01 -23.71
CA ALA A 352 15.54 12.69 -24.98
C ALA A 352 16.53 12.44 -26.14
N ASN A 353 17.79 12.83 -26.01
CA ASN A 353 18.87 12.53 -26.98
C ASN A 353 19.61 11.22 -26.64
N ASN A 354 19.13 10.46 -25.66
CA ASN A 354 19.75 9.25 -25.13
C ASN A 354 21.12 9.46 -24.47
N SER A 355 21.44 10.68 -24.02
CA SER A 355 22.63 10.93 -23.22
C SER A 355 22.34 10.66 -21.75
N ALA A 356 23.18 9.86 -21.08
CA ALA A 356 23.02 9.57 -19.66
C ALA A 356 23.24 10.84 -18.81
N ILE A 357 22.25 11.16 -17.98
CA ILE A 357 22.21 12.35 -17.12
C ILE A 357 22.19 12.01 -15.62
N HIS A 358 21.84 10.78 -15.27
CA HIS A 358 21.94 10.25 -13.92
C HIS A 358 22.14 8.73 -13.96
N LYS A 359 22.96 8.19 -13.03
CA LYS A 359 23.23 6.76 -12.94
C LYS A 359 23.38 6.37 -11.47
N SER A 360 22.56 5.43 -11.01
CA SER A 360 22.67 4.84 -9.68
C SER A 360 23.02 3.36 -9.80
N LYS A 361 24.04 2.93 -9.08
CA LYS A 361 24.45 1.52 -8.97
C LYS A 361 23.97 0.96 -7.65
N LEU A 362 23.36 -0.23 -7.70
CA LEU A 362 22.92 -0.96 -6.52
C LEU A 362 23.87 -2.14 -6.29
N ASN A 363 24.46 -2.20 -5.09
CA ASN A 363 25.33 -3.30 -4.70
C ASN A 363 24.51 -4.28 -3.85
N ILE A 364 24.10 -5.38 -4.48
CA ILE A 364 23.29 -6.45 -3.87
C ILE A 364 24.11 -7.76 -3.85
N ASP A 365 24.20 -8.36 -2.68
CA ASP A 365 24.81 -9.67 -2.41
C ASP A 365 23.78 -10.64 -1.80
N ASP A 366 24.23 -11.82 -1.38
CA ASP A 366 23.44 -12.87 -0.71
C ASP A 366 23.88 -13.10 0.75
N SER A 367 24.50 -12.10 1.39
CA SER A 367 25.08 -12.21 2.74
C SER A 367 24.08 -12.61 3.84
N LEU A 368 22.78 -12.55 3.56
CA LEU A 368 21.70 -12.98 4.44
C LEU A 368 21.15 -14.39 4.13
N GLY A 369 21.76 -15.13 3.19
CA GLY A 369 21.16 -16.34 2.57
C GLY A 369 20.07 -16.01 1.54
N LYS A 370 19.73 -14.73 1.41
CA LYS A 370 18.78 -14.11 0.48
C LYS A 370 19.40 -12.80 -0.01
N LEU A 371 18.88 -12.24 -1.10
CA LEU A 371 19.41 -10.98 -1.63
C LEU A 371 19.35 -9.84 -0.60
N ALA A 372 20.46 -9.15 -0.39
CA ALA A 372 20.60 -8.05 0.56
C ALA A 372 21.21 -6.82 -0.11
N LEU A 373 20.54 -5.67 -0.01
CA LEU A 373 21.05 -4.40 -0.53
C LEU A 373 22.09 -3.82 0.41
N LYS A 374 23.35 -3.73 -0.01
CA LYS A 374 24.46 -3.25 0.83
C LYS A 374 24.72 -1.76 0.66
N SER A 375 24.57 -1.24 -0.56
CA SER A 375 24.74 0.17 -0.85
C SER A 375 24.06 0.58 -2.15
N ILE A 376 23.77 1.87 -2.24
CA ILE A 376 23.40 2.56 -3.47
C ILE A 376 24.46 3.63 -3.71
N GLN A 377 25.03 3.68 -4.90
CA GLN A 377 26.06 4.63 -5.29
C GLN A 377 25.56 5.47 -6.46
N ASP A 378 25.54 6.79 -6.33
CA ASP A 378 25.32 7.65 -7.50
C ASP A 378 26.66 7.85 -8.18
N LEU A 379 26.63 7.70 -9.49
CA LEU A 379 27.81 7.75 -10.35
C LEU A 379 27.75 8.99 -11.23
N ASN A 380 28.93 9.51 -11.57
CA ASN A 380 29.06 10.46 -12.66
C ASN A 380 28.66 9.72 -13.96
N PRO A 381 27.65 10.19 -14.71
CA PRO A 381 27.13 9.45 -15.86
C PRO A 381 28.14 9.26 -17.01
N GLN A 382 29.21 10.05 -17.06
CA GLN A 382 30.21 10.03 -18.11
C GLN A 382 31.47 9.26 -17.71
N THR A 383 31.87 9.32 -16.44
CA THR A 383 33.13 8.73 -15.97
C THR A 383 32.95 7.50 -15.07
N ASP A 384 31.71 7.20 -14.66
CA ASP A 384 31.37 6.16 -13.68
C ASP A 384 32.03 6.33 -12.31
N ALA A 385 32.62 7.50 -12.03
CA ALA A 385 33.18 7.82 -10.73
C ALA A 385 32.05 7.94 -9.68
N VAL A 386 32.24 7.34 -8.52
CA VAL A 386 31.29 7.43 -7.40
C VAL A 386 31.26 8.87 -6.88
N VAL A 387 30.06 9.46 -6.82
CA VAL A 387 29.81 10.83 -6.34
C VAL A 387 29.26 10.83 -4.92
N SER A 388 28.41 9.85 -4.60
CA SER A 388 27.81 9.63 -3.28
C SER A 388 27.56 8.14 -3.05
N SER A 389 27.36 7.76 -1.79
CA SER A 389 26.93 6.41 -1.45
C SER A 389 26.05 6.41 -0.21
N TYR A 390 24.95 5.67 -0.26
CA TYR A 390 24.25 5.13 0.90
C TYR A 390 24.82 3.77 1.24
N GLN A 391 24.85 3.39 2.52
CA GLN A 391 25.23 2.05 2.97
C GLN A 391 24.23 1.51 4.00
N PHE A 392 23.99 0.20 3.97
CA PHE A 392 22.97 -0.47 4.76
C PHE A 392 23.57 -1.65 5.54
N SER A 393 23.28 -1.70 6.84
CA SER A 393 23.74 -2.75 7.75
C SER A 393 22.57 -3.48 8.38
N TYR A 394 22.67 -4.80 8.49
CA TYR A 394 21.60 -5.70 8.94
C TYR A 394 22.01 -6.48 10.21
N GLY A 395 21.04 -7.09 10.89
CA GLY A 395 21.28 -7.98 12.04
C GLY A 395 22.19 -9.17 11.70
N SER A 396 23.05 -9.53 12.65
CA SER A 396 24.32 -10.23 12.43
C SER A 396 24.26 -11.76 12.30
N MET A 397 23.15 -12.33 11.84
CA MET A 397 23.09 -13.74 11.42
C MET A 397 22.19 -13.86 10.19
N GLY A 398 22.51 -14.82 9.31
CA GLY A 398 21.72 -15.10 8.11
C GLY A 398 20.27 -15.46 8.46
N VAL A 399 19.37 -15.18 7.53
CA VAL A 399 17.95 -15.53 7.67
C VAL A 399 17.79 -17.03 7.43
N PRO A 400 16.90 -17.74 8.16
CA PRO A 400 16.63 -19.15 7.88
C PRO A 400 16.22 -19.41 6.42
N ASN A 401 16.48 -20.63 5.97
CA ASN A 401 16.08 -21.09 4.64
C ASN A 401 14.54 -21.09 4.51
N LEU A 402 14.06 -20.99 3.26
CA LEU A 402 12.63 -21.01 2.99
C LEU A 402 12.02 -22.33 3.51
N GLY A 403 10.83 -22.28 4.11
CA GLY A 403 10.15 -23.47 4.61
C GLY A 403 10.72 -24.05 5.91
N ASP A 404 11.72 -23.44 6.54
CA ASP A 404 12.19 -23.85 7.88
C ASP A 404 11.02 -23.86 8.87
N LEU A 405 11.05 -24.82 9.79
CA LEU A 405 10.03 -25.01 10.83
C LEU A 405 10.31 -24.17 12.08
N SER A 406 11.50 -23.58 12.19
CA SER A 406 11.97 -22.71 13.27
C SER A 406 11.30 -21.33 13.24
N LYS A 407 9.96 -21.32 13.20
CA LYS A 407 9.14 -20.12 13.09
C LYS A 407 8.06 -20.04 14.15
N ASP A 408 7.80 -18.83 14.62
CA ASP A 408 6.69 -18.51 15.52
C ASP A 408 5.33 -18.66 14.82
N ILE A 409 4.25 -18.45 15.56
CA ILE A 409 2.87 -18.48 15.06
C ILE A 409 2.63 -17.53 13.86
N MET A 410 3.41 -16.45 13.75
CA MET A 410 3.29 -15.41 12.73
C MET A 410 4.17 -15.66 11.48
N GLY A 411 4.97 -16.73 11.50
CA GLY A 411 5.88 -17.11 10.43
C GLY A 411 7.26 -16.45 10.49
N TYR A 412 7.57 -15.75 11.58
CA TYR A 412 8.89 -15.18 11.80
C TYR A 412 9.82 -16.18 12.48
N ASN A 413 11.12 -16.05 12.21
CA ASN A 413 12.11 -16.88 12.86
C ASN A 413 12.03 -16.74 14.39
N ASN A 414 11.98 -17.87 15.10
CA ASN A 414 12.03 -17.88 16.55
C ASN A 414 13.26 -18.60 17.13
N GLY A 415 14.13 -19.13 16.28
CA GLY A 415 15.37 -19.81 16.68
C GLY A 415 15.16 -21.11 17.47
N ALA A 416 13.93 -21.64 17.53
CA ALA A 416 13.63 -22.90 18.19
C ALA A 416 13.76 -24.08 17.23
N TYR A 417 14.31 -25.21 17.70
CA TYR A 417 14.35 -26.44 16.91
C TYR A 417 12.96 -27.11 16.88
N ASN A 418 12.22 -26.85 15.82
CA ASN A 418 10.89 -27.40 15.61
C ASN A 418 10.92 -28.55 14.60
N THR A 419 10.28 -29.67 14.94
CA THR A 419 10.10 -30.83 14.03
C THR A 419 8.71 -30.86 13.39
N SER A 420 7.82 -29.94 13.78
CA SER A 420 6.48 -29.74 13.23
C SER A 420 6.07 -28.27 13.41
N LEU A 421 4.98 -27.83 12.78
CA LEU A 421 4.36 -26.52 13.06
C LEU A 421 3.23 -26.59 14.10
N ILE A 422 3.04 -27.73 14.76
CA ILE A 422 1.86 -27.99 15.60
C ILE A 422 2.23 -27.82 17.07
N ARG A 423 1.38 -27.08 17.82
CA ARG A 423 1.53 -26.85 19.26
C ARG A 423 0.37 -27.53 20.01
N PRO A 424 0.41 -28.86 20.26
CA PRO A 424 -0.65 -29.57 20.96
C PRO A 424 -0.62 -29.27 22.47
N LEU A 425 -1.79 -29.20 23.10
CA LEU A 425 -1.94 -29.01 24.56
C LEU A 425 -2.07 -30.31 25.37
N SER A 426 -2.25 -31.47 24.73
CA SER A 426 -2.51 -32.74 25.43
C SER A 426 -1.43 -33.80 25.18
N SER A 427 -1.19 -34.67 26.16
CA SER A 427 -0.20 -35.74 26.16
C SER A 427 -0.42 -36.87 25.15
N ASN A 428 -1.59 -36.94 24.48
CA ASN A 428 -1.97 -38.07 23.62
C ASN A 428 -1.75 -37.82 22.12
N VAL A 429 -0.89 -36.86 21.75
CA VAL A 429 -0.55 -36.57 20.34
C VAL A 429 0.81 -37.17 20.01
N PRO A 430 1.00 -37.88 18.88
CA PRO A 430 2.24 -38.57 18.53
C PRO A 430 3.39 -37.62 18.08
N PHE A 431 3.36 -36.34 18.44
CA PHE A 431 4.34 -35.33 18.04
C PHE A 431 4.97 -34.62 19.22
N THR A 432 6.25 -34.28 19.11
CA THR A 432 6.90 -33.30 19.97
C THR A 432 6.26 -31.92 19.71
N PRO A 433 5.73 -31.25 20.75
CA PRO A 433 5.14 -29.92 20.59
C PRO A 433 6.14 -28.93 19.99
N ALA A 434 5.73 -28.18 18.97
CA ALA A 434 6.52 -27.10 18.41
C ALA A 434 6.52 -25.89 19.36
N ASN A 435 7.69 -25.30 19.57
CA ASN A 435 7.77 -23.97 20.17
C ASN A 435 7.44 -22.95 19.08
N ARG A 436 6.29 -22.27 19.23
CA ARG A 436 5.81 -21.24 18.31
C ARG A 436 5.82 -19.84 18.95
N ASP A 437 6.54 -19.67 20.06
CA ASP A 437 6.66 -18.39 20.76
C ASP A 437 7.67 -17.48 20.02
N PRO A 438 7.45 -16.16 19.97
CA PRO A 438 8.36 -15.21 19.30
C PRO A 438 9.66 -15.00 20.10
N ASN A 439 10.76 -14.74 19.39
CA ASN A 439 12.07 -14.48 19.98
C ASN A 439 12.74 -13.26 19.35
N LEU A 440 13.03 -12.22 20.15
CA LEU A 440 13.55 -10.95 19.62
C LEU A 440 14.90 -11.12 18.90
N ASN A 441 15.83 -11.90 19.46
CA ASN A 441 17.15 -12.06 18.85
C ASN A 441 17.06 -12.74 17.48
N ALA A 442 16.22 -13.77 17.36
CA ALA A 442 15.98 -14.47 16.10
C ALA A 442 15.26 -13.58 15.06
N LEU A 443 14.31 -12.76 15.53
CA LEU A 443 13.55 -11.80 14.71
C LEU A 443 14.43 -10.69 14.11
N LEU A 444 15.52 -10.32 14.77
CA LEU A 444 16.44 -9.28 14.30
C LEU A 444 17.34 -9.75 13.14
N TYR A 445 17.37 -11.05 12.81
CA TYR A 445 18.19 -11.57 11.70
C TYR A 445 17.69 -11.01 10.36
N GLY A 446 18.63 -10.47 9.57
CA GLY A 446 18.31 -9.81 8.30
C GLY A 446 17.50 -8.52 8.39
N THR A 447 17.19 -8.03 9.60
CA THR A 447 16.49 -6.74 9.79
C THR A 447 17.50 -5.58 9.68
N LEU A 448 17.13 -4.51 8.95
CA LEU A 448 17.96 -3.31 8.79
C LEU A 448 18.16 -2.58 10.12
N ASN A 449 19.42 -2.41 10.53
CA ASN A 449 19.79 -1.80 11.81
C ASN A 449 20.41 -0.42 11.66
N GLU A 450 21.09 -0.13 10.54
CA GLU A 450 21.78 1.15 10.34
C GLU A 450 21.79 1.56 8.86
N ILE A 451 21.58 2.86 8.62
CA ILE A 451 21.77 3.52 7.33
C ILE A 451 22.91 4.53 7.50
N THR A 452 23.93 4.44 6.66
CA THR A 452 24.94 5.50 6.53
C THR A 452 24.63 6.32 5.27
N TYR A 453 24.54 7.64 5.43
CA TYR A 453 24.20 8.57 4.36
C TYR A 453 25.45 9.01 3.58
N PRO A 454 25.29 9.56 2.37
CA PRO A 454 26.39 10.15 1.60
C PRO A 454 27.24 11.19 2.34
N THR A 455 26.66 11.87 3.33
CA THR A 455 27.35 12.86 4.17
C THR A 455 28.27 12.22 5.23
N GLY A 456 28.25 10.90 5.38
CA GLY A 456 28.94 10.15 6.44
C GLY A 456 28.15 10.04 7.74
N GLY A 457 27.08 10.82 7.91
CA GLY A 457 26.16 10.67 9.04
C GLY A 457 25.41 9.33 9.02
N LYS A 458 24.84 8.94 10.16
CA LYS A 458 24.20 7.62 10.33
C LYS A 458 22.84 7.73 11.01
N THR A 459 21.91 6.85 10.64
CA THR A 459 20.69 6.58 11.40
C THR A 459 20.72 5.13 11.86
N ARG A 460 20.54 4.89 13.16
CA ARG A 460 20.45 3.57 13.77
C ARG A 460 19.05 3.30 14.29
N PHE A 461 18.55 2.10 14.01
CA PHE A 461 17.25 1.60 14.45
C PHE A 461 17.45 0.53 15.52
N THR A 462 16.76 0.69 16.65
CA THR A 462 16.63 -0.35 17.68
C THR A 462 15.19 -0.83 17.70
N TYR A 463 14.98 -2.14 17.73
CA TYR A 463 13.66 -2.74 17.72
C TYR A 463 13.34 -3.47 19.02
N GLN A 464 12.05 -3.73 19.23
CA GLN A 464 11.52 -4.60 20.26
C GLN A 464 10.43 -5.51 19.68
N LEU A 465 9.98 -6.50 20.45
CA LEU A 465 8.87 -7.35 20.05
C LEU A 465 7.60 -6.52 19.88
N ASN A 466 6.84 -6.81 18.83
CA ASN A 466 5.52 -6.24 18.62
C ASN A 466 4.50 -6.93 19.54
N MET A 467 4.43 -6.53 20.81
CA MET A 467 3.54 -7.17 21.79
C MET A 467 3.10 -6.23 22.90
N GLU A 468 2.02 -6.59 23.58
CA GLU A 468 1.60 -6.02 24.86
C GLU A 468 1.06 -7.14 25.77
N GLY A 469 1.76 -7.45 26.86
CA GLY A 469 1.39 -8.60 27.71
C GLY A 469 1.49 -9.93 26.95
N ASN A 470 0.39 -10.68 26.85
CA ASN A 470 0.31 -11.94 26.09
C ASN A 470 -0.33 -11.77 24.70
N ILE A 471 -0.52 -10.53 24.26
CA ILE A 471 -1.06 -10.19 22.93
C ILE A 471 0.14 -9.89 22.02
N TYR A 472 0.20 -10.60 20.89
CA TYR A 472 1.30 -10.50 19.94
C TYR A 472 0.81 -9.97 18.59
N GLY A 473 1.50 -8.94 18.11
CA GLY A 473 1.51 -8.53 16.71
C GLY A 473 2.57 -9.29 15.92
N GLY A 474 2.56 -9.08 14.60
CA GLY A 474 3.59 -9.65 13.73
C GLY A 474 4.93 -8.93 13.90
N GLY A 475 6.01 -9.70 14.08
CA GLY A 475 7.38 -9.22 13.91
C GLY A 475 7.88 -8.26 14.99
N VAL A 476 8.58 -7.21 14.55
CA VAL A 476 9.21 -6.21 15.43
C VAL A 476 8.70 -4.81 15.16
N ILE A 477 8.81 -3.95 16.18
CA ILE A 477 8.52 -2.51 16.10
C ILE A 477 9.72 -1.69 16.58
N VAL A 478 9.86 -0.46 16.08
CA VAL A 478 10.98 0.41 16.46
C VAL A 478 10.78 0.92 17.88
N SER A 479 11.76 0.70 18.76
CA SER A 479 11.79 1.25 20.12
C SER A 479 12.64 2.51 20.20
N LYS A 480 13.61 2.67 19.28
CA LYS A 480 14.53 3.80 19.26
C LYS A 480 15.08 4.09 17.87
N ILE A 481 15.21 5.37 17.54
CA ILE A 481 15.93 5.85 16.35
C ILE A 481 16.98 6.85 16.82
N GLU A 482 18.23 6.66 16.41
CA GLU A 482 19.37 7.50 16.80
C GLU A 482 20.07 8.03 15.55
N ASN A 483 20.30 9.34 15.50
CA ASN A 483 21.02 9.97 14.40
C ASN A 483 22.39 10.45 14.86
N PHE A 484 23.42 10.16 14.06
CA PHE A 484 24.81 10.48 14.33
C PHE A 484 25.40 11.33 13.20
N ASP A 485 26.33 12.21 13.55
CA ASP A 485 27.14 12.93 12.57
C ASP A 485 28.25 12.03 11.97
N GLN A 486 29.04 12.58 11.05
CA GLN A 486 30.18 11.90 10.43
C GLN A 486 31.28 11.47 11.41
N LYS A 487 31.35 12.08 12.61
CA LYS A 487 32.30 11.75 13.68
C LYS A 487 31.74 10.72 14.67
N SER A 488 30.55 10.19 14.38
CA SER A 488 29.79 9.28 15.26
C SER A 488 29.33 9.92 16.58
N THR A 489 29.20 11.25 16.61
CA THR A 489 28.57 11.98 17.72
C THR A 489 27.05 11.87 17.60
N LEU A 490 26.35 11.57 18.70
CA LEU A 490 24.89 11.50 18.71
C LEU A 490 24.29 12.91 18.57
N ILE A 491 23.57 13.15 17.47
CA ILE A 491 22.88 14.43 17.21
C ILE A 491 21.54 14.46 17.96
N ASN A 492 20.74 13.41 17.76
CA ASN A 492 19.44 13.27 18.42
C ASN A 492 19.01 11.82 18.53
N ARG A 493 18.04 11.60 19.40
CA ARG A 493 17.40 10.31 19.66
C ARG A 493 15.90 10.49 19.74
N LYS A 494 15.17 9.58 19.10
CA LYS A 494 13.73 9.35 19.31
C LYS A 494 13.56 8.03 20.03
N SER A 495 12.79 8.01 21.11
CA SER A 495 12.43 6.78 21.84
C SER A 495 10.93 6.62 21.85
N PHE A 496 10.45 5.39 21.67
CA PHE A 496 9.04 5.08 21.45
C PHE A 496 8.50 4.18 22.56
N SER A 497 7.31 4.49 23.06
CA SER A 497 6.54 3.64 23.95
C SER A 497 5.13 3.47 23.38
N TYR A 498 4.63 2.23 23.43
CA TYR A 498 3.39 1.83 22.78
C TYR A 498 2.47 1.18 23.82
N LYS A 499 1.18 1.54 23.80
CA LYS A 499 0.17 1.01 24.72
C LYS A 499 -1.20 0.84 24.05
N GLY A 500 -1.99 -0.09 24.57
CA GLY A 500 -3.36 -0.33 24.12
C GLY A 500 -3.40 -0.97 22.74
N PHE A 501 -2.91 -2.20 22.65
CA PHE A 501 -2.93 -3.02 21.44
C PHE A 501 -4.38 -3.19 20.94
N ASN A 502 -4.64 -2.84 19.68
CA ASN A 502 -5.96 -2.91 19.06
C ASN A 502 -5.88 -3.50 17.64
N GLY A 503 -7.03 -3.81 17.05
CA GLY A 503 -7.16 -4.46 15.74
C GLY A 503 -7.29 -5.98 15.83
N ARG A 504 -6.98 -6.68 14.72
CA ARG A 504 -6.90 -8.14 14.72
C ARG A 504 -5.54 -8.57 15.27
N PHE A 505 -5.54 -9.23 16.41
CA PHE A 505 -4.35 -9.74 17.07
C PHE A 505 -4.51 -11.21 17.41
N SER A 506 -3.37 -11.89 17.56
CA SER A 506 -3.37 -13.22 18.17
C SER A 506 -2.97 -13.04 19.63
N THR A 507 -3.78 -13.56 20.53
CA THR A 507 -3.19 -14.16 21.74
C THR A 507 -2.51 -15.44 21.27
N VAL A 508 -1.35 -15.80 21.78
CA VAL A 508 -0.81 -17.15 21.51
C VAL A 508 -1.79 -18.11 22.20
N PRO A 509 -2.72 -18.79 21.49
CA PRO A 509 -3.70 -19.59 22.17
C PRO A 509 -2.95 -20.81 22.70
N ALA A 510 -3.27 -21.21 23.92
CA ALA A 510 -3.23 -22.61 24.23
C ALA A 510 -4.21 -23.25 23.22
N TYR A 511 -3.71 -23.88 22.17
CA TYR A 511 -4.57 -24.53 21.17
C TYR A 511 -5.31 -25.68 21.85
N THR A 512 -6.51 -25.42 22.33
CA THR A 512 -7.36 -26.42 22.94
C THR A 512 -7.75 -27.43 21.88
N TYR A 513 -7.02 -28.53 21.89
CA TYR A 513 -7.57 -29.85 21.67
C TYR A 513 -8.84 -29.96 22.55
N GLN A 514 -10.02 -29.74 21.96
CA GLN A 514 -11.20 -30.42 22.47
C GLN A 514 -11.15 -31.81 21.83
N ALA A 515 -10.54 -32.77 22.54
CA ALA A 515 -11.10 -34.11 22.46
C ALA A 515 -12.57 -33.96 22.82
N LEU A 516 -13.44 -34.20 21.85
CA LEU A 516 -14.70 -34.82 22.23
C LEU A 516 -14.28 -36.15 22.83
N ALA A 517 -14.37 -36.24 24.16
CA ALA A 517 -14.22 -37.51 24.83
C ALA A 517 -15.17 -38.47 24.12
N SER A 518 -14.64 -39.61 23.66
CA SER A 518 -15.51 -40.75 23.43
C SER A 518 -16.21 -40.99 24.76
N ASP A 519 -17.50 -40.68 24.85
CA ASP A 519 -18.29 -41.51 25.73
C ASP A 519 -18.07 -42.93 25.22
N GLY A 520 -17.78 -43.88 26.11
CA GLY A 520 -17.23 -45.19 25.74
C GLY A 520 -18.13 -46.08 24.85
N ASN A 521 -19.14 -45.50 24.18
CA ASN A 521 -20.13 -46.14 23.32
C ASN A 521 -20.33 -45.47 21.94
N HIS A 522 -19.76 -44.30 21.61
CA HIS A 522 -20.00 -43.66 20.30
C HIS A 522 -18.70 -43.42 19.51
N GLY A 523 -18.74 -43.80 18.23
CA GLY A 523 -17.58 -43.91 17.33
C GLY A 523 -16.76 -42.62 17.13
N CYS A 524 -15.49 -42.78 16.77
CA CYS A 524 -14.52 -41.69 16.76
C CYS A 524 -14.83 -40.61 15.69
N VAL A 525 -14.48 -39.37 16.01
CA VAL A 525 -14.67 -38.18 15.15
C VAL A 525 -13.42 -37.97 14.29
N ARG A 526 -13.59 -37.80 12.99
CA ARG A 526 -12.53 -37.35 12.09
C ARG A 526 -12.26 -35.86 12.32
N ILE A 527 -11.02 -35.50 12.67
CA ILE A 527 -10.60 -34.10 12.76
C ILE A 527 -9.30 -33.94 11.96
N ASP A 528 -9.41 -33.24 10.83
CA ASP A 528 -8.23 -32.85 10.04
C ASP A 528 -7.65 -31.57 10.65
N TYR A 529 -6.43 -31.63 11.18
CA TYR A 529 -5.73 -30.46 11.66
C TYR A 529 -4.66 -30.06 10.64
N ASN A 530 -4.78 -28.84 10.14
CA ASN A 530 -3.74 -28.20 9.33
C ASN A 530 -3.14 -27.06 10.16
N SER A 531 -1.83 -26.84 10.01
CA SER A 531 -1.15 -25.59 10.39
C SER A 531 -1.84 -24.29 9.90
N SER A 532 -2.87 -24.37 9.05
CA SER A 532 -3.60 -23.23 8.48
C SER A 532 -5.13 -23.24 8.63
N MET A 533 -5.77 -24.12 9.42
CA MET A 533 -7.23 -24.05 9.61
C MET A 533 -7.66 -24.39 11.04
N GLN A 534 -8.28 -23.44 11.75
CA GLN A 534 -9.75 -23.35 11.87
C GLN A 534 -10.18 -22.04 12.55
N GLY A 535 -10.81 -21.15 11.77
CA GLY A 535 -11.57 -20.00 12.27
C GLY A 535 -10.74 -18.74 12.56
N ASP A 536 -10.79 -17.78 11.64
CA ASP A 536 -10.26 -16.39 11.78
C ASP A 536 -8.74 -16.15 11.74
N ASP A 537 -7.92 -17.11 11.30
CA ASP A 537 -6.46 -16.96 11.13
C ASP A 537 -6.02 -16.06 9.94
N VAL A 538 -6.52 -14.82 9.92
CA VAL A 538 -5.80 -13.71 9.32
C VAL A 538 -4.69 -13.38 10.31
N LEU A 539 -3.44 -13.77 10.01
CA LEU A 539 -2.25 -13.22 10.67
C LEU A 539 -2.49 -11.72 10.96
N PRO A 540 -2.13 -11.15 12.13
CA PRO A 540 -2.48 -9.79 12.50
C PRO A 540 -2.31 -8.82 11.33
N ARG A 541 -3.43 -8.34 10.81
CA ARG A 541 -3.51 -7.30 9.78
C ARG A 541 -4.30 -6.16 10.39
N ASN A 542 -3.95 -4.93 10.04
CA ASN A 542 -4.65 -3.74 10.53
C ASN A 542 -4.66 -3.64 12.07
N TYR A 543 -3.59 -4.11 12.72
CA TYR A 543 -3.34 -3.85 14.15
C TYR A 543 -2.68 -2.50 14.33
N PHE A 544 -2.86 -1.90 15.51
CA PHE A 544 -2.24 -0.64 15.87
C PHE A 544 -2.27 -0.44 17.39
N TYR A 545 -1.45 0.47 17.90
CA TYR A 545 -1.46 0.88 19.31
C TYR A 545 -2.29 2.15 19.49
N ASN A 546 -3.20 2.12 20.47
CA ASN A 546 -4.07 3.23 20.83
C ASN A 546 -3.30 4.42 21.42
N GLU A 547 -2.12 4.20 22.00
CA GLU A 547 -1.30 5.26 22.56
C GLU A 547 0.16 5.07 22.15
N VAL A 548 0.74 6.13 21.58
CA VAL A 548 2.16 6.18 21.21
C VAL A 548 2.79 7.40 21.87
N ILE A 549 3.83 7.17 22.66
CA ILE A 549 4.63 8.23 23.27
C ILE A 549 5.99 8.27 22.57
N VAL A 550 6.33 9.42 22.01
CA VAL A 550 7.60 9.71 21.37
C VAL A 550 8.36 10.70 22.24
N THR A 551 9.53 10.30 22.73
CA THR A 551 10.45 11.19 23.44
C THR A 551 11.61 11.53 22.53
N GLU A 552 11.74 12.80 22.17
CA GLU A 552 12.81 13.35 21.36
C GLU A 552 13.80 14.12 22.22
N SER A 553 15.09 13.79 22.14
CA SER A 553 16.17 14.49 22.85
C SER A 553 17.39 14.71 21.95
N GLY A 554 18.09 15.83 22.14
CA GLY A 554 19.43 16.05 21.60
C GLY A 554 20.51 15.39 22.46
N GLU A 555 21.69 16.00 22.56
CA GLU A 555 22.75 15.58 23.50
C GLU A 555 22.32 15.73 24.98
N ASP A 556 21.54 16.76 25.30
CA ASP A 556 21.01 17.01 26.65
C ASP A 556 19.61 16.39 26.81
N ILE A 557 19.54 15.23 27.48
CA ILE A 557 18.30 14.51 27.76
C ILE A 557 17.29 15.31 28.61
N ASN A 558 17.75 16.33 29.34
CA ASN A 558 16.88 17.14 30.20
C ASN A 558 16.07 18.19 29.42
N LYS A 559 16.35 18.37 28.12
CA LYS A 559 15.61 19.25 27.21
C LYS A 559 14.72 18.48 26.25
N ALA A 560 14.29 17.28 26.63
CA ALA A 560 13.46 16.44 25.78
C ALA A 560 12.10 17.10 25.48
N GLN A 561 11.66 16.92 24.24
CA GLN A 561 10.28 17.15 23.84
C GLN A 561 9.56 15.81 23.80
N ILE A 562 8.41 15.72 24.46
CA ILE A 562 7.62 14.50 24.50
C ILE A 562 6.33 14.76 23.74
N THR A 563 6.01 13.87 22.79
CA THR A 563 4.73 13.86 22.09
C THR A 563 3.98 12.60 22.44
N LYS A 564 2.77 12.72 22.98
CA LYS A 564 1.86 11.60 23.21
C LYS A 564 0.71 11.69 22.23
N GLU A 565 0.50 10.64 21.45
CA GLU A 565 -0.60 10.54 20.50
C GLU A 565 -1.56 9.44 20.92
N ILE A 566 -2.85 9.76 20.93
CA ILE A 566 -3.94 8.83 21.26
C ILE A 566 -4.75 8.58 19.98
N TYR A 567 -4.84 7.32 19.62
CA TYR A 567 -5.54 6.81 18.46
C TYR A 567 -6.79 6.05 18.88
N LYS A 568 -7.79 6.10 18.01
CA LYS A 568 -9.00 5.27 18.09
C LYS A 568 -9.12 4.45 16.81
N GLY A 569 -9.75 3.30 16.90
CA GLY A 569 -10.06 2.46 15.74
C GLY A 569 -11.51 2.66 15.33
N ASP A 570 -11.74 2.90 14.05
CA ASP A 570 -13.06 2.76 13.45
C ASP A 570 -13.16 1.41 12.74
N LEU A 571 -14.25 0.69 13.00
CA LEU A 571 -14.51 -0.62 12.42
C LEU A 571 -15.01 -0.44 10.99
N GLN A 572 -14.14 -0.72 10.01
CA GLN A 572 -14.52 -0.68 8.60
C GLN A 572 -15.05 -2.05 8.13
N MET A 573 -15.50 -2.07 6.87
CA MET A 573 -15.82 -3.31 6.15
C MET A 573 -14.75 -4.38 6.36
N TYR A 574 -15.16 -5.66 6.47
CA TYR A 574 -14.27 -6.80 6.76
C TYR A 574 -13.54 -6.82 8.12
N ASN A 575 -13.94 -6.00 9.11
CA ASN A 575 -13.23 -5.85 10.41
C ASN A 575 -11.80 -5.33 10.20
N VAL A 576 -11.60 -4.49 9.19
CA VAL A 576 -10.39 -3.71 9.00
C VAL A 576 -10.48 -2.52 9.95
N TYR A 577 -9.58 -2.41 10.91
CA TYR A 577 -9.52 -1.23 11.76
C TYR A 577 -8.64 -0.19 11.08
N LYS A 578 -9.19 1.00 10.82
CA LYS A 578 -8.39 2.14 10.39
C LYS A 578 -8.15 3.04 11.60
N PRO A 579 -6.90 3.14 12.10
CA PRO A 579 -6.61 4.04 13.20
C PRO A 579 -6.74 5.49 12.74
N TYR A 580 -7.34 6.32 13.59
CA TYR A 580 -7.37 7.76 13.41
C TYR A 580 -6.90 8.45 14.70
N LEU A 581 -6.09 9.50 14.52
CA LEU A 581 -5.55 10.28 15.63
C LEU A 581 -6.71 11.03 16.30
N SER A 582 -6.95 10.79 17.59
CA SER A 582 -8.04 11.41 18.37
C SER A 582 -7.53 12.51 19.31
N ALA A 583 -6.30 12.41 19.79
CA ALA A 583 -5.65 13.47 20.55
C ALA A 583 -4.12 13.44 20.39
N ARG A 584 -3.49 14.61 20.48
CA ARG A 584 -2.03 14.79 20.52
C ARG A 584 -1.68 15.74 21.66
N TYR A 585 -0.73 15.35 22.50
CA TYR A 585 -0.21 16.14 23.60
C TYR A 585 1.27 16.39 23.37
N VAL A 586 1.74 17.61 23.60
CA VAL A 586 3.15 17.99 23.54
C VAL A 586 3.55 18.50 24.92
N TYR A 587 4.62 17.94 25.46
CA TYR A 587 5.18 18.28 26.76
C TYR A 587 6.62 18.78 26.66
N LYS A 588 7.05 19.54 27.66
CA LYS A 588 8.45 19.93 27.89
C LYS A 588 8.96 19.32 29.19
N GLY A 589 10.20 18.84 29.19
CA GLY A 589 10.90 18.34 30.39
C GLY A 589 11.16 16.84 30.35
N THR A 590 11.55 16.29 31.50
CA THR A 590 11.83 14.85 31.65
C THR A 590 10.55 14.06 31.90
N PHE A 591 10.25 13.11 31.03
CA PHE A 591 9.21 12.10 31.29
C PHE A 591 9.71 11.14 32.38
N PRO A 592 8.91 10.73 33.38
CA PRO A 592 7.52 11.06 33.69
C PRO A 592 7.32 12.07 34.85
N THR A 593 8.38 12.69 35.36
CA THR A 593 8.34 13.44 36.64
C THR A 593 8.14 14.95 36.52
N ASP A 594 8.46 15.58 35.38
CA ASP A 594 8.46 17.06 35.24
C ASP A 594 7.79 17.57 33.95
N ALA A 595 6.94 16.75 33.32
CA ALA A 595 6.36 17.03 32.01
C ALA A 595 5.19 18.02 32.06
N ASN A 596 5.46 19.30 31.79
CA ASN A 596 4.43 20.33 31.64
C ASN A 596 3.76 20.25 30.26
N ILE A 597 2.43 20.23 30.21
CA ILE A 597 1.66 20.23 28.95
C ILE A 597 1.78 21.61 28.29
N LEU A 598 2.48 21.68 27.15
CA LEU A 598 2.58 22.88 26.33
C LEU A 598 1.40 23.03 25.37
N GLN A 599 0.95 21.90 24.82
CA GLN A 599 -0.09 21.88 23.80
C GLN A 599 -0.90 20.58 23.87
N GLN A 600 -2.21 20.70 23.75
CA GLN A 600 -3.12 19.57 23.54
C GLN A 600 -3.95 19.84 22.29
N THR A 601 -3.99 18.91 21.34
CA THR A 601 -4.86 18.96 20.16
C THR A 601 -5.82 17.78 20.19
N THR A 602 -7.12 18.03 20.15
CA THR A 602 -8.18 17.00 20.07
C THR A 602 -8.77 16.99 18.67
N TYR A 603 -8.95 15.81 18.08
CA TYR A 603 -9.48 15.61 16.73
C TYR A 603 -10.82 14.88 16.83
N ASN A 604 -11.87 15.54 16.36
CA ASN A 604 -13.23 15.02 16.40
C ASN A 604 -13.66 14.62 14.99
N TYR A 605 -14.08 13.37 14.84
CA TYR A 605 -14.54 12.82 13.57
C TYR A 605 -16.02 12.50 13.63
N THR A 606 -16.67 12.54 12.47
CA THR A 606 -18.02 12.03 12.24
C THR A 606 -17.97 10.92 11.22
N THR A 607 -18.76 9.87 11.45
CA THR A 607 -18.85 8.73 10.57
C THR A 607 -20.01 8.89 9.59
N VAL A 608 -19.77 8.68 8.30
CA VAL A 608 -20.78 8.74 7.23
C VAL A 608 -20.89 7.38 6.57
N GLU A 609 -22.08 6.77 6.55
CA GLU A 609 -22.33 5.50 5.87
C GLU A 609 -22.57 5.72 4.37
N ILE A 610 -21.93 4.92 3.52
CA ILE A 610 -22.13 4.93 2.07
C ILE A 610 -22.97 3.73 1.66
N ASP A 611 -24.27 3.97 1.49
CA ASP A 611 -25.25 2.93 1.13
C ASP A 611 -24.92 2.20 -0.18
N SER A 612 -24.38 2.92 -1.17
CA SER A 612 -24.03 2.36 -2.49
C SER A 612 -22.88 1.35 -2.45
N LEU A 613 -22.17 1.23 -1.32
CA LEU A 613 -21.02 0.33 -1.12
C LEU A 613 -21.31 -0.80 -0.11
N LYS A 614 -22.59 -1.09 0.17
CA LYS A 614 -22.96 -2.27 0.98
C LYS A 614 -22.53 -3.56 0.30
N GLN A 615 -21.84 -4.46 1.02
CA GLN A 615 -21.61 -5.83 0.55
C GLN A 615 -21.89 -6.88 1.63
N TYR A 616 -22.26 -8.05 1.12
CA TYR A 616 -22.59 -9.23 1.91
C TYR A 616 -21.33 -10.09 2.04
N ILE A 617 -20.91 -10.35 3.27
CA ILE A 617 -19.82 -11.29 3.57
C ILE A 617 -20.45 -12.57 4.07
N TYR A 618 -20.15 -13.68 3.41
CA TYR A 618 -20.59 -15.00 3.82
C TYR A 618 -19.45 -15.73 4.50
N ALA A 619 -19.72 -16.31 5.66
CA ALA A 619 -18.79 -17.19 6.35
C ALA A 619 -19.46 -18.55 6.58
N ASN A 620 -18.72 -19.61 6.27
CA ASN A 620 -19.10 -20.96 6.61
C ASN A 620 -18.68 -21.21 8.06
N ALA A 621 -19.65 -21.39 8.96
CA ALA A 621 -19.37 -21.80 10.33
C ALA A 621 -19.01 -23.29 10.36
N GLY A 622 -18.07 -23.67 11.22
CA GLY A 622 -17.64 -25.06 11.40
C GLY A 622 -18.82 -26.02 11.61
N THR A 623 -18.61 -27.27 11.21
CA THR A 623 -19.65 -28.29 11.25
C THR A 623 -19.95 -28.69 12.68
N TYR A 624 -21.18 -28.49 13.14
CA TYR A 624 -21.65 -29.09 14.40
C TYR A 624 -22.20 -30.49 14.12
N LEU A 625 -21.73 -31.48 14.88
CA LEU A 625 -22.41 -32.76 15.01
C LEU A 625 -23.54 -32.58 16.02
N THR A 626 -24.80 -32.59 15.57
CA THR A 626 -25.93 -32.77 16.51
C THR A 626 -26.01 -34.24 16.89
N PRO A 627 -26.08 -34.59 18.19
CA PRO A 627 -26.38 -35.96 18.60
C PRO A 627 -27.74 -36.40 18.02
N PRO A 628 -27.89 -37.65 17.56
CA PRO A 628 -29.17 -38.15 17.09
C PRO A 628 -30.16 -38.21 18.26
N GLY A 629 -31.09 -37.27 18.30
CA GLY A 629 -32.21 -37.25 19.24
C GLY A 629 -33.52 -37.34 18.47
N THR A 630 -33.90 -38.52 18.00
CA THR A 630 -35.29 -38.77 17.60
C THR A 630 -35.64 -40.23 17.82
N GLN A 631 -36.53 -40.47 18.78
CA GLN A 631 -37.13 -41.79 19.00
C GLN A 631 -38.03 -42.13 17.82
N TRP A 632 -37.79 -43.27 17.20
CA TRP A 632 -38.79 -43.98 16.41
C TRP A 632 -39.03 -45.34 17.06
N ASP A 633 -40.26 -45.58 17.48
CA ASP A 633 -40.84 -46.89 17.81
C ASP A 633 -40.07 -47.80 18.79
N GLY A 634 -39.45 -47.23 19.83
CA GLY A 634 -39.06 -47.99 21.03
C GLY A 634 -37.91 -48.99 20.84
N LEU A 635 -37.18 -48.94 19.73
CA LEU A 635 -35.95 -49.70 19.51
C LEU A 635 -34.79 -48.73 19.21
N TRP A 636 -33.72 -48.80 20.01
CA TRP A 636 -32.48 -48.08 19.74
C TRP A 636 -31.72 -48.78 18.61
N GLU A 637 -32.11 -48.55 17.36
CA GLU A 637 -31.28 -48.93 16.22
C GLU A 637 -30.17 -47.89 16.01
N TYR A 638 -28.96 -48.24 16.45
CA TYR A 638 -27.74 -47.47 16.20
C TYR A 638 -27.27 -47.73 14.76
N TYR A 639 -27.79 -46.98 13.80
CA TYR A 639 -27.12 -46.85 12.51
C TYR A 639 -25.89 -45.96 12.69
N CYS A 640 -24.76 -46.37 12.10
CA CYS A 640 -23.74 -45.41 11.68
C CYS A 640 -24.37 -44.53 10.58
N ALA A 641 -25.27 -43.62 10.95
CA ALA A 641 -25.82 -42.67 10.02
C ALA A 641 -24.64 -41.90 9.42
N THR A 642 -24.62 -41.78 8.10
CA THR A 642 -23.80 -40.79 7.40
C THR A 642 -24.28 -39.43 7.89
N HIS A 643 -23.65 -38.90 8.95
CA HIS A 643 -24.05 -37.66 9.59
C HIS A 643 -23.75 -36.50 8.63
N TYR A 644 -24.81 -35.88 8.11
CA TYR A 644 -24.70 -34.71 7.25
C TYR A 644 -24.19 -33.51 8.06
N HIS A 645 -23.09 -32.94 7.60
CA HIS A 645 -22.44 -31.78 8.20
C HIS A 645 -23.40 -30.57 8.25
N GLN A 646 -23.75 -30.09 9.45
CA GLN A 646 -24.49 -28.84 9.60
C GLN A 646 -23.52 -27.66 9.48
N SER A 647 -23.34 -27.17 8.26
CA SER A 647 -22.67 -25.89 7.97
C SER A 647 -23.67 -24.74 8.11
N TYR A 648 -23.46 -23.82 9.05
CA TYR A 648 -24.26 -22.60 9.13
C TYR A 648 -23.61 -21.50 8.29
N ILE A 649 -24.37 -20.88 7.38
CA ILE A 649 -23.92 -19.69 6.64
C ILE A 649 -24.36 -18.45 7.43
N GLY A 650 -23.40 -17.79 8.07
CA GLY A 650 -23.58 -16.42 8.55
C GLY A 650 -23.42 -15.46 7.38
N ASN A 651 -24.32 -14.47 7.26
CA ASN A 651 -24.07 -13.31 6.41
C ASN A 651 -23.94 -12.04 7.27
N ILE A 652 -23.05 -11.15 6.87
CA ILE A 652 -22.94 -9.82 7.45
C ILE A 652 -23.07 -8.82 6.30
N VAL A 653 -24.11 -7.98 6.34
CA VAL A 653 -24.18 -6.78 5.50
C VAL A 653 -23.27 -5.76 6.14
N LYS A 654 -22.20 -5.39 5.44
CA LYS A 654 -21.34 -4.30 5.87
C LYS A 654 -21.48 -3.16 4.89
N ALA A 655 -21.86 -2.00 5.42
CA ALA A 655 -21.76 -0.74 4.71
C ALA A 655 -20.41 -0.11 5.00
N ARG A 656 -19.90 0.64 4.03
CA ARG A 656 -18.66 1.37 4.24
C ARG A 656 -18.91 2.66 5.00
N GLN A 657 -18.01 2.95 5.93
CA GLN A 657 -18.06 4.12 6.78
C GLN A 657 -16.90 5.06 6.43
N LEU A 658 -17.18 6.34 6.17
CA LEU A 658 -16.16 7.37 6.00
C LEU A 658 -15.99 8.16 7.28
N LEU A 659 -14.75 8.34 7.70
CA LEU A 659 -14.39 9.28 8.75
C LEU A 659 -14.16 10.65 8.14
N GLN A 660 -15.00 11.61 8.50
CA GLN A 660 -14.80 13.02 8.18
C GLN A 660 -14.31 13.73 9.42
N LEU A 661 -13.18 14.44 9.32
CA LEU A 661 -12.72 15.31 10.40
C LEU A 661 -13.72 16.46 10.52
N ASN A 662 -14.46 16.51 11.63
CA ASN A 662 -15.48 17.51 11.93
C ASN A 662 -14.86 18.73 12.61
N SER A 663 -13.97 18.53 13.58
CA SER A 663 -13.24 19.64 14.21
C SER A 663 -11.91 19.26 14.81
N THR A 664 -11.03 20.25 14.98
CA THR A 664 -9.83 20.17 15.79
C THR A 664 -9.84 21.26 16.86
N VAL A 665 -9.57 20.89 18.10
CA VAL A 665 -9.48 21.83 19.24
C VAL A 665 -8.05 21.79 19.77
N THR A 666 -7.32 22.89 19.67
CA THR A 666 -5.95 23.04 20.15
C THR A 666 -5.91 23.98 21.35
N GLU A 667 -5.40 23.50 22.48
CA GLU A 667 -5.22 24.27 23.71
C GLU A 667 -3.72 24.44 23.99
N PHE A 668 -3.29 25.67 24.31
CA PHE A 668 -1.90 26.02 24.63
C PHE A 668 -1.72 26.36 26.11
N ASP A 669 -0.51 26.10 26.63
CA ASP A 669 -0.02 26.53 27.95
C ASP A 669 -0.93 26.14 29.13
N ARG A 670 -1.12 24.82 29.33
CA ARG A 670 -1.91 24.30 30.45
C ARG A 670 -1.22 24.41 31.83
N VAL A 671 -0.13 25.18 31.94
CA VAL A 671 0.73 25.19 33.13
C VAL A 671 0.02 25.79 34.36
N ASN A 672 -1.08 26.56 34.21
CA ASN A 672 -1.83 27.15 35.34
C ASN A 672 -3.35 27.22 35.13
N ASN A 673 -3.94 26.28 34.38
CA ASN A 673 -5.39 26.24 34.10
C ASN A 673 -5.95 27.44 33.29
N THR A 674 -5.08 28.32 32.79
CA THR A 674 -5.38 29.35 31.78
C THR A 674 -4.92 28.87 30.41
N SER A 675 -5.84 28.42 29.56
CA SER A 675 -5.51 27.94 28.21
C SER A 675 -6.06 28.83 27.11
N ILE A 676 -5.21 29.18 26.14
CA ILE A 676 -5.64 29.77 24.86
C ILE A 676 -6.10 28.61 23.98
N SER A 677 -7.34 28.65 23.47
CA SER A 677 -7.88 27.62 22.59
C SER A 677 -8.09 28.12 21.16
N GLN A 678 -7.71 27.29 20.19
CA GLN A 678 -8.01 27.45 18.78
C GLN A 678 -8.92 26.31 18.36
N ILE A 679 -10.06 26.63 17.75
CA ILE A 679 -11.00 25.62 17.25
C ILE A 679 -11.06 25.76 15.74
N THR A 680 -10.84 24.67 15.01
CA THR A 680 -11.13 24.61 13.58
C THR A 680 -12.29 23.65 13.35
N GLN A 681 -13.34 24.10 12.67
CA GLN A 681 -14.47 23.27 12.25
C GLN A 681 -14.47 23.09 10.74
N TYR A 682 -14.79 21.90 10.28
CA TYR A 682 -14.85 21.53 8.87
C TYR A 682 -16.28 21.10 8.51
N TYR A 683 -16.77 21.58 7.38
CA TYR A 683 -18.11 21.31 6.88
C TYR A 683 -18.01 20.74 5.46
N TYR A 684 -18.83 19.73 5.19
CA TYR A 684 -18.84 18.97 3.95
C TYR A 684 -20.24 19.09 3.34
N ASP A 685 -20.56 20.26 2.81
CA ASP A 685 -21.92 20.62 2.38
C ASP A 685 -22.28 20.08 0.98
N SER A 686 -21.29 19.60 0.22
CA SER A 686 -21.49 19.08 -1.14
C SER A 686 -21.96 17.63 -1.11
N LYS A 687 -22.93 17.30 -1.97
CA LYS A 687 -23.37 15.91 -2.23
C LYS A 687 -22.56 15.24 -3.33
N SER A 688 -21.74 16.00 -4.06
CA SER A 688 -21.03 15.54 -5.25
C SER A 688 -19.60 15.09 -4.95
N HIS A 689 -19.03 15.50 -3.82
CA HIS A 689 -17.67 15.16 -3.41
C HIS A 689 -17.51 15.22 -1.89
N PHE A 690 -16.37 14.75 -1.38
CA PHE A 690 -16.05 14.72 0.05
C PHE A 690 -15.02 15.77 0.51
N TYR A 691 -14.68 16.76 -0.32
CA TYR A 691 -13.83 17.88 0.11
C TYR A 691 -14.56 18.80 1.09
N PRO A 692 -13.87 19.36 2.10
CA PRO A 692 -14.46 20.35 2.98
C PRO A 692 -14.82 21.61 2.17
N THR A 693 -16.10 21.96 2.15
CA THR A 693 -16.63 23.15 1.46
C THR A 693 -16.50 24.39 2.32
N ARG A 694 -16.38 24.24 3.64
CA ARG A 694 -16.20 25.37 4.56
C ARG A 694 -15.35 24.95 5.75
N THR A 695 -14.39 25.81 6.09
CA THR A 695 -13.54 25.71 7.28
C THR A 695 -13.73 26.96 8.12
N VAL A 696 -13.96 26.82 9.43
CA VAL A 696 -14.12 27.93 10.37
C VAL A 696 -13.06 27.83 11.45
N HIS A 697 -12.19 28.83 11.55
CA HIS A 697 -11.18 28.95 12.60
C HIS A 697 -11.62 29.96 13.63
N TYR A 698 -11.86 29.54 14.86
CA TYR A 698 -12.13 30.39 16.01
C TYR A 698 -10.83 30.70 16.76
N LEU A 699 -10.62 31.98 17.05
CA LEU A 699 -9.57 32.51 17.91
C LEU A 699 -10.10 32.64 19.34
N SER A 700 -9.18 32.65 20.32
CA SER A 700 -9.56 32.67 21.74
C SER A 700 -10.21 33.97 22.21
N ASN A 701 -10.13 35.03 21.41
CA ASN A 701 -10.84 36.30 21.65
C ASN A 701 -12.31 36.26 21.20
N GLY A 702 -12.80 35.11 20.69
CA GLY A 702 -14.16 34.94 20.18
C GLY A 702 -14.31 35.27 18.70
N ASP A 703 -13.26 35.80 18.05
CA ASP A 703 -13.29 36.04 16.62
C ASP A 703 -13.23 34.74 15.83
N SER A 704 -13.80 34.74 14.63
CA SER A 704 -13.76 33.63 13.69
C SER A 704 -13.29 34.09 12.33
N SER A 705 -12.47 33.29 11.67
CA SER A 705 -12.23 33.39 10.23
C SER A 705 -12.86 32.18 9.54
N ILE A 706 -13.50 32.42 8.41
CA ILE A 706 -14.22 31.41 7.64
C ILE A 706 -13.63 31.39 6.25
N LEU A 707 -13.22 30.20 5.80
CA LEU A 707 -12.88 29.91 4.41
C LEU A 707 -13.96 29.00 3.83
N LYS A 708 -14.73 29.49 2.85
CA LYS A 708 -15.63 28.67 2.04
C LYS A 708 -15.03 28.46 0.66
N GLN A 709 -14.95 27.21 0.24
CA GLN A 709 -14.45 26.80 -1.08
C GLN A 709 -15.63 26.37 -1.95
N VAL A 710 -15.55 26.69 -3.25
CA VAL A 710 -16.52 26.27 -4.26
C VAL A 710 -15.75 25.49 -5.32
N PHE A 711 -16.13 24.24 -5.53
CA PHE A 711 -15.50 23.36 -6.51
C PHE A 711 -16.30 23.32 -7.82
N VAL A 712 -15.67 22.77 -8.85
CA VAL A 712 -16.22 22.67 -10.22
C VAL A 712 -17.60 21.97 -10.24
N SER A 713 -17.84 21.04 -9.31
CA SER A 713 -19.09 20.28 -9.18
C SER A 713 -20.20 20.95 -8.37
N ASP A 714 -19.90 22.05 -7.68
CA ASP A 714 -20.84 22.65 -6.71
C ASP A 714 -21.77 23.70 -7.32
N THR A 715 -21.43 24.20 -8.52
CA THR A 715 -22.17 25.29 -9.16
C THR A 715 -22.13 25.18 -10.68
N LEU A 716 -23.11 25.81 -11.32
CA LEU A 716 -23.07 26.12 -12.75
C LEU A 716 -22.46 27.52 -12.93
N LEU A 717 -21.75 27.73 -14.04
CA LEU A 717 -21.23 29.02 -14.47
C LEU A 717 -21.94 29.46 -15.77
N THR A 718 -21.47 30.52 -16.42
CA THR A 718 -22.03 30.99 -17.70
C THR A 718 -20.92 31.27 -18.73
N GLY A 719 -21.29 31.31 -20.00
CA GLY A 719 -20.39 31.67 -21.11
C GLY A 719 -19.16 30.77 -21.24
N THR A 720 -17.98 31.37 -21.44
CA THR A 720 -16.73 30.64 -21.64
C THR A 720 -16.27 29.87 -20.40
N GLU A 721 -16.60 30.35 -19.20
CA GLU A 721 -16.24 29.69 -17.94
C GLU A 721 -17.04 28.41 -17.72
N GLU A 722 -18.30 28.37 -18.17
CA GLU A 722 -19.12 27.14 -18.16
C GLU A 722 -18.57 26.08 -19.12
N THR A 723 -18.02 26.51 -20.26
CA THR A 723 -17.35 25.60 -21.19
C THR A 723 -16.11 24.98 -20.54
N ALA A 724 -15.30 25.78 -19.84
CA ALA A 724 -14.13 25.31 -19.10
C ALA A 724 -14.52 24.40 -17.92
N ARG A 725 -15.56 24.75 -17.17
CA ARG A 725 -16.09 23.93 -16.06
C ARG A 725 -16.52 22.55 -16.55
N ASN A 726 -17.35 22.49 -17.60
CA ASN A 726 -17.78 21.23 -18.21
C ASN A 726 -16.59 20.41 -18.73
N PHE A 727 -15.59 21.08 -19.30
CA PHE A 727 -14.35 20.43 -19.71
C PHE A 727 -13.59 19.83 -18.51
N MET A 728 -13.40 20.58 -17.42
CA MET A 728 -12.74 20.10 -16.20
C MET A 728 -13.47 18.90 -15.57
N GLN A 729 -14.81 18.93 -15.50
CA GLN A 729 -15.61 17.81 -15.00
C GLN A 729 -15.42 16.54 -15.84
N ARG A 730 -15.49 16.66 -17.17
CA ARG A 730 -15.28 15.53 -18.09
C ARG A 730 -13.87 14.95 -18.00
N ARG A 731 -12.89 15.76 -17.59
CA ARG A 731 -11.50 15.35 -17.36
C ARG A 731 -11.19 14.97 -15.92
N ARG A 732 -12.18 14.92 -15.01
CA ARG A 732 -12.02 14.64 -13.56
C ARG A 732 -11.06 15.59 -12.83
N ILE A 733 -10.89 16.82 -13.32
CA ILE A 733 -10.14 17.89 -12.64
C ILE A 733 -11.09 18.58 -11.66
N VAL A 734 -11.33 17.95 -10.50
CA VAL A 734 -12.41 18.35 -9.57
C VAL A 734 -11.92 18.80 -8.19
N ALA A 735 -10.65 18.52 -7.83
CA ALA A 735 -10.09 18.92 -6.55
C ALA A 735 -9.68 20.40 -6.46
N SER A 736 -9.62 21.12 -7.58
CA SER A 736 -9.24 22.53 -7.61
C SER A 736 -10.46 23.44 -7.37
N PRO A 737 -10.46 24.30 -6.34
CA PRO A 737 -11.54 25.25 -6.11
C PRO A 737 -11.55 26.35 -7.18
N ILE A 738 -12.73 26.70 -7.67
CA ILE A 738 -12.95 27.81 -8.63
C ILE A 738 -13.25 29.13 -7.93
N ALA A 739 -13.64 29.08 -6.65
CA ALA A 739 -13.77 30.27 -5.80
C ALA A 739 -13.44 29.96 -4.34
N SER A 740 -12.89 30.96 -3.65
CA SER A 740 -12.59 30.93 -2.22
C SER A 740 -13.13 32.21 -1.57
N ILE A 741 -14.03 32.04 -0.60
CA ILE A 741 -14.70 33.12 0.11
C ILE A 741 -14.14 33.16 1.54
N TYR A 742 -13.58 34.31 1.92
CA TYR A 742 -13.01 34.60 3.21
C TYR A 742 -13.91 35.57 3.97
N SER A 743 -14.32 35.19 5.17
CA SER A 743 -15.09 36.03 6.08
C SER A 743 -14.43 36.10 7.45
N ILE A 744 -14.61 37.21 8.17
CA ILE A 744 -14.23 37.36 9.58
C ILE A 744 -15.50 37.69 10.37
N ASN A 745 -15.80 36.95 11.43
CA ASN A 745 -17.00 37.15 12.25
C ASN A 745 -18.29 37.17 11.43
N ASN A 746 -18.42 36.24 10.48
CA ASN A 746 -19.46 36.18 9.44
C ASN A 746 -19.53 37.37 8.47
N ASN A 747 -18.72 38.41 8.66
CA ASN A 747 -18.63 39.51 7.72
C ASN A 747 -17.74 39.09 6.55
N HIS A 748 -18.29 39.14 5.35
CA HIS A 748 -17.55 38.90 4.12
C HIS A 748 -16.40 39.88 3.99
N ILE A 749 -15.17 39.37 3.90
CA ILE A 749 -13.96 40.18 3.72
C ILE A 749 -13.54 40.12 2.26
N LYS A 750 -13.46 38.93 1.68
CA LYS A 750 -12.92 38.75 0.35
C LYS A 750 -13.51 37.53 -0.34
N THR A 751 -13.88 37.63 -1.61
CA THR A 751 -14.00 36.45 -2.48
C THR A 751 -12.90 36.50 -3.52
N SER A 752 -12.17 35.41 -3.68
CA SER A 752 -11.27 35.18 -4.82
C SER A 752 -11.92 34.20 -5.79
N TYR A 753 -11.87 34.50 -7.08
CA TYR A 753 -12.35 33.66 -8.16
C TYR A 753 -11.17 33.29 -9.04
N THR A 754 -11.07 32.01 -9.38
CA THR A 754 -10.14 31.51 -10.38
C THR A 754 -10.95 31.11 -11.60
N SER A 755 -10.86 31.90 -12.66
CA SER A 755 -11.55 31.62 -13.91
C SER A 755 -10.66 30.76 -14.80
N PHE A 756 -11.28 29.80 -15.49
CA PHE A 756 -10.60 28.90 -16.40
C PHE A 756 -11.07 29.12 -17.85
N SER A 757 -10.22 28.78 -18.80
CA SER A 757 -10.55 28.64 -20.23
C SER A 757 -10.04 27.31 -20.77
N VAL A 758 -10.58 26.87 -21.89
CA VAL A 758 -10.09 25.69 -22.61
C VAL A 758 -9.07 26.15 -23.65
N GLY A 759 -7.82 25.70 -23.51
CA GLY A 759 -6.75 25.94 -24.48
C GLY A 759 -6.93 25.15 -25.78
N THR A 760 -6.12 25.47 -26.79
CA THR A 760 -6.14 24.87 -28.14
C THR A 760 -6.03 23.35 -28.14
N ASP A 761 -5.28 22.76 -27.20
CA ASP A 761 -5.09 21.31 -27.07
C ASP A 761 -6.07 20.61 -26.11
N SER A 762 -7.15 21.31 -25.73
CA SER A 762 -8.09 20.85 -24.71
C SER A 762 -7.38 20.63 -23.37
N ILE A 763 -6.79 21.70 -22.85
CA ILE A 763 -6.17 21.82 -21.52
C ILE A 763 -6.97 22.86 -20.74
N ALA A 764 -7.20 22.65 -19.45
CA ALA A 764 -7.81 23.66 -18.58
C ALA A 764 -6.72 24.65 -18.16
N LEU A 765 -6.84 25.90 -18.61
CA LEU A 765 -5.86 26.96 -18.33
C LEU A 765 -6.49 28.00 -17.41
N VAL A 766 -5.75 28.45 -16.40
CA VAL A 766 -6.16 29.60 -15.59
C VAL A 766 -6.17 30.82 -16.49
N ARG A 767 -7.27 31.56 -16.52
CA ARG A 767 -7.40 32.75 -17.37
C ARG A 767 -7.20 34.02 -16.57
N LYS A 768 -7.82 34.09 -15.40
CA LYS A 768 -7.76 35.26 -14.52
C LYS A 768 -8.01 34.85 -13.07
N ILE A 769 -7.41 35.61 -12.17
CA ILE A 769 -7.75 35.63 -10.75
C ILE A 769 -8.38 36.99 -10.48
N SER A 770 -9.60 36.99 -9.98
CA SER A 770 -10.34 38.19 -9.62
C SER A 770 -10.70 38.16 -8.15
N GLU A 771 -10.68 39.32 -7.49
CA GLU A 771 -11.01 39.44 -6.08
C GLU A 771 -12.10 40.49 -5.85
N LYS A 772 -13.01 40.19 -4.93
CA LYS A 772 -14.03 41.12 -4.45
C LYS A 772 -13.83 41.32 -2.95
N THR A 773 -13.45 42.52 -2.52
CA THR A 773 -13.32 42.84 -1.08
C THR A 773 -14.62 43.43 -0.55
N GLY A 774 -15.25 42.77 0.42
CA GLY A 774 -16.56 43.17 0.94
C GLY A 774 -17.62 43.36 -0.17
N ASN A 775 -18.29 44.50 -0.14
CA ASN A 775 -19.30 44.88 -1.14
C ASN A 775 -18.74 45.64 -2.35
N ASN A 776 -17.42 45.79 -2.45
CA ASN A 776 -16.80 46.47 -3.58
C ASN A 776 -17.07 45.71 -4.88
N THR A 777 -16.84 46.36 -6.01
CA THR A 777 -16.88 45.70 -7.31
C THR A 777 -15.80 44.61 -7.39
N LEU A 778 -16.07 43.58 -8.20
CA LEU A 778 -15.07 42.57 -8.50
C LEU A 778 -13.91 43.22 -9.27
N GLU A 779 -12.70 43.10 -8.74
CA GLU A 779 -11.48 43.60 -9.36
C GLU A 779 -10.68 42.43 -9.93
N GLU A 780 -10.13 42.60 -11.12
CA GLU A 780 -9.11 41.67 -11.59
C GLU A 780 -7.83 41.87 -10.77
N ARG A 781 -7.13 40.78 -10.42
CA ARG A 781 -5.85 40.84 -9.70
C ARG A 781 -4.70 40.38 -10.57
N ILE A 782 -4.92 39.29 -11.29
CA ILE A 782 -3.94 38.70 -12.20
C ILE A 782 -4.68 38.22 -13.44
N THR A 783 -4.17 38.58 -14.61
CA THR A 783 -4.66 38.08 -15.89
C THR A 783 -3.55 37.32 -16.58
N PHE A 784 -3.83 36.08 -16.95
CA PHE A 784 -2.93 35.22 -17.72
C PHE A 784 -3.28 35.40 -19.19
N LYS A 785 -2.47 36.18 -19.90
CA LYS A 785 -2.79 36.71 -21.22
C LYS A 785 -2.50 35.71 -22.32
N GLN A 786 -1.37 35.00 -22.20
CA GLN A 786 -0.91 34.06 -23.23
C GLN A 786 -0.30 32.82 -22.60
N TYR A 787 -0.54 31.70 -23.27
CA TYR A 787 0.00 30.39 -22.99
C TYR A 787 0.64 29.82 -24.26
N ASP A 788 1.63 28.95 -24.12
CA ASP A 788 2.03 28.08 -25.22
C ASP A 788 1.06 26.89 -25.35
N ASN A 789 1.32 26.02 -26.32
CA ASN A 789 0.48 24.84 -26.59
C ASN A 789 0.58 23.79 -25.46
N GLU A 790 1.63 23.83 -24.66
CA GLU A 790 1.90 22.95 -23.52
C GLU A 790 1.25 23.45 -22.23
N GLY A 791 0.60 24.63 -22.26
CA GLY A 791 -0.07 25.23 -21.11
C GLY A 791 0.87 26.00 -20.18
N ASN A 792 2.09 26.29 -20.63
CA ASN A 792 3.00 27.18 -19.90
C ASN A 792 2.61 28.65 -20.11
N ILE A 793 2.69 29.44 -19.04
CA ILE A 793 2.40 30.88 -19.10
C ILE A 793 3.49 31.59 -19.91
N LEU A 794 3.12 32.34 -20.94
CA LEU A 794 4.03 33.18 -21.72
C LEU A 794 3.95 34.65 -21.31
N GLU A 795 2.77 35.11 -20.94
CA GLU A 795 2.55 36.49 -20.48
C GLU A 795 1.43 36.54 -19.44
N GLN A 796 1.70 37.26 -18.35
CA GLN A 796 0.69 37.62 -17.35
C GLN A 796 0.84 39.09 -16.95
N ALA A 797 -0.17 39.63 -16.28
CA ALA A 797 -0.10 40.96 -15.69
C ALA A 797 -0.84 40.98 -14.36
N LYS A 798 -0.24 41.59 -13.34
CA LYS A 798 -1.00 42.02 -12.17
C LYS A 798 -1.79 43.26 -12.52
N TYR A 799 -2.93 43.45 -11.86
CA TYR A 799 -3.80 44.59 -12.13
C TYR A 799 -3.10 45.92 -11.87
N GLY A 800 -3.06 46.77 -12.89
CA GLY A 800 -2.40 48.08 -12.85
C GLY A 800 -0.86 48.01 -12.82
N ASP A 801 -0.27 46.84 -12.97
CA ASP A 801 1.18 46.63 -12.94
C ASP A 801 1.74 46.36 -14.34
N ALA A 802 3.07 46.35 -14.45
CA ALA A 802 3.77 45.96 -15.64
C ALA A 802 3.49 44.49 -16.02
N ASN A 803 3.50 44.22 -17.32
CA ASN A 803 3.48 42.86 -17.85
C ASN A 803 4.69 42.06 -17.36
N GLU A 804 4.45 40.80 -16.98
CA GLU A 804 5.46 39.80 -16.72
C GLU A 804 5.46 38.76 -17.85
N VAL A 805 6.57 38.66 -18.55
CA VAL A 805 6.77 37.74 -19.68
C VAL A 805 7.70 36.61 -19.24
N TYR A 806 7.36 35.39 -19.63
CA TYR A 806 8.14 34.20 -19.34
C TYR A 806 8.58 33.55 -20.64
N ILE A 807 9.88 33.30 -20.75
CA ILE A 807 10.46 32.54 -21.86
C ILE A 807 10.84 31.16 -21.35
N TRP A 808 10.44 30.13 -22.08
CA TRP A 808 10.67 28.74 -21.71
C TRP A 808 11.75 28.12 -22.59
N GLY A 809 12.66 27.38 -21.96
CA GLY A 809 13.74 26.65 -22.63
C GLY A 809 13.77 25.20 -22.18
N TYR A 810 14.82 24.47 -22.56
CA TYR A 810 14.94 23.03 -22.32
C TYR A 810 13.75 22.26 -22.91
N ASN A 811 13.42 22.57 -24.17
CA ASN A 811 12.21 22.08 -24.84
C ASN A 811 10.92 22.36 -24.04
N LYS A 812 10.79 23.62 -23.58
CA LYS A 812 9.64 24.17 -22.83
C LYS A 812 9.40 23.55 -21.44
N GLN A 813 10.41 22.93 -20.83
CA GLN A 813 10.29 22.36 -19.49
C GLN A 813 10.52 23.38 -18.37
N TYR A 814 11.38 24.37 -18.60
CA TYR A 814 11.81 25.30 -17.56
C TYR A 814 11.75 26.77 -18.03
N PRO A 815 11.32 27.71 -17.16
CA PRO A 815 11.35 29.13 -17.47
C PRO A 815 12.80 29.63 -17.44
N VAL A 816 13.36 30.00 -18.59
CA VAL A 816 14.74 30.47 -18.74
C VAL A 816 14.88 31.99 -18.69
N ALA A 817 13.78 32.73 -18.79
CA ALA A 817 13.77 34.15 -18.50
C ALA A 817 12.43 34.62 -17.92
N LYS A 818 12.50 35.60 -17.00
CA LYS A 818 11.38 36.40 -16.53
C LYS A 818 11.67 37.88 -16.85
N ILE A 819 10.79 38.53 -17.60
CA ILE A 819 10.94 39.93 -18.01
C ILE A 819 9.77 40.74 -17.45
N ILE A 820 10.06 41.82 -16.74
CA ILE A 820 9.06 42.73 -16.17
C ILE A 820 9.13 44.08 -16.90
N GLY A 821 8.03 44.50 -17.53
CA GLY A 821 7.96 45.78 -18.28
C GLY A 821 8.02 45.65 -19.80
N SER A 822 7.73 44.48 -20.37
CA SER A 822 7.63 44.26 -21.83
C SER A 822 6.48 43.29 -22.16
N ASP A 823 6.24 42.99 -23.44
CA ASP A 823 5.23 42.03 -23.90
C ASP A 823 5.87 40.85 -24.65
N TYR A 824 5.18 39.71 -24.70
CA TYR A 824 5.75 38.49 -25.28
C TYR A 824 6.08 38.62 -26.76
N ASN A 825 5.30 39.40 -27.53
CA ASN A 825 5.53 39.59 -28.96
C ASN A 825 6.78 40.43 -29.25
N THR A 826 7.12 41.37 -28.37
CA THR A 826 8.37 42.12 -28.44
C THR A 826 9.55 41.23 -28.04
N VAL A 827 9.48 40.56 -26.88
CA VAL A 827 10.61 39.77 -26.34
C VAL A 827 11.01 38.61 -27.26
N LYS A 828 10.03 37.93 -27.89
CA LYS A 828 10.30 36.79 -28.79
C LYS A 828 11.13 37.12 -30.03
N THR A 829 11.34 38.41 -30.34
CA THR A 829 12.16 38.84 -31.49
C THR A 829 13.66 38.91 -31.17
N TYR A 830 14.05 38.82 -29.89
CA TYR A 830 15.43 39.03 -29.45
C TYR A 830 16.26 37.76 -29.26
N PHE A 831 15.65 36.59 -29.43
CA PHE A 831 16.32 35.30 -29.26
C PHE A 831 15.92 34.31 -30.37
N ASP A 832 16.82 33.37 -30.66
CA ASP A 832 16.53 32.24 -31.52
C ASP A 832 15.89 31.10 -30.70
N ASN A 833 14.61 30.83 -30.98
CA ASN A 833 13.84 29.81 -30.28
C ASN A 833 14.42 28.39 -30.48
N SER A 834 15.13 28.13 -31.58
CA SER A 834 15.73 26.81 -31.84
C SER A 834 16.83 26.46 -30.82
N ILE A 835 17.53 27.47 -30.29
CA ILE A 835 18.56 27.30 -29.26
C ILE A 835 17.91 26.96 -27.91
N LEU A 836 16.79 27.59 -27.58
CA LEU A 836 16.07 27.37 -26.32
C LEU A 836 15.36 26.02 -26.27
N LEU A 837 14.91 25.51 -27.43
CA LEU A 837 14.13 24.28 -27.55
C LEU A 837 14.95 22.99 -27.59
N SER A 838 16.28 23.05 -27.45
CA SER A 838 17.08 21.83 -27.25
C SER A 838 16.69 21.14 -25.94
N ASN A 839 16.60 19.81 -25.94
CA ASN A 839 16.33 19.02 -24.72
C ASN A 839 17.48 19.09 -23.69
N ASN A 840 18.70 19.38 -24.15
CA ASN A 840 19.89 19.49 -23.31
C ASN A 840 20.84 20.55 -23.89
N PRO A 841 20.49 21.85 -23.79
CA PRO A 841 21.28 22.93 -24.35
C PRO A 841 22.59 23.08 -23.58
N ASN A 842 23.67 23.41 -24.29
CA ASN A 842 24.90 23.88 -23.64
C ASN A 842 24.57 25.17 -22.86
N GLU A 843 24.74 25.15 -21.54
CA GLU A 843 24.31 26.27 -20.68
C GLU A 843 25.02 27.58 -21.03
N GLN A 844 26.25 27.55 -21.55
CA GLN A 844 26.95 28.76 -21.96
C GLN A 844 26.32 29.36 -23.21
N THR A 845 25.97 28.52 -24.19
CA THR A 845 25.20 28.96 -25.38
C THR A 845 23.85 29.54 -24.95
N LEU A 846 23.17 28.90 -24.00
CA LEU A 846 21.89 29.37 -23.49
C LEU A 846 22.02 30.74 -22.80
N ARG A 847 23.00 30.91 -21.91
CA ARG A 847 23.27 32.22 -21.27
C ARG A 847 23.58 33.31 -22.28
N ASN A 848 24.41 33.03 -23.28
CA ASN A 848 24.74 33.99 -24.33
C ASN A 848 23.49 34.40 -25.14
N GLU A 849 22.59 33.45 -25.41
CA GLU A 849 21.35 33.74 -26.13
C GLU A 849 20.39 34.60 -25.29
N LEU A 850 20.23 34.27 -24.01
CA LEU A 850 19.37 35.00 -23.08
C LEU A 850 19.90 36.42 -22.80
N ASP A 851 21.22 36.64 -22.85
CA ASP A 851 21.82 37.97 -22.66
C ASP A 851 21.43 38.95 -23.79
N LYS A 852 21.11 38.46 -25.00
CA LYS A 852 20.59 39.32 -26.08
C LYS A 852 19.31 40.05 -25.66
N ILE A 853 18.43 39.39 -24.90
CA ILE A 853 17.20 39.98 -24.36
C ILE A 853 17.55 41.11 -23.39
N ARG A 854 18.50 40.86 -22.48
CA ARG A 854 18.97 41.84 -21.49
C ARG A 854 19.57 43.08 -22.16
N VAL A 855 20.40 42.89 -23.18
CA VAL A 855 21.01 43.98 -23.95
C VAL A 855 19.94 44.78 -24.69
N ALA A 856 19.01 44.12 -25.39
CA ALA A 856 17.97 44.77 -26.17
C ALA A 856 16.99 45.60 -25.30
N LEU A 857 16.75 45.16 -24.05
CA LEU A 857 15.80 45.78 -23.13
C LEU A 857 16.45 46.62 -22.03
N LYS A 858 17.75 46.90 -22.13
CA LYS A 858 18.48 47.69 -21.13
C LYS A 858 17.83 49.06 -20.93
N GLY A 859 17.47 49.36 -19.67
CA GLY A 859 16.79 50.61 -19.29
C GLY A 859 15.30 50.67 -19.63
N LYS A 860 14.72 49.61 -20.21
CA LYS A 860 13.30 49.53 -20.58
C LYS A 860 12.53 48.47 -19.79
N ALA A 861 13.17 47.36 -19.44
CA ALA A 861 12.56 46.27 -18.67
C ALA A 861 13.57 45.64 -17.69
N LEU A 862 13.06 44.98 -16.66
CA LEU A 862 13.87 44.18 -15.73
C LEU A 862 13.95 42.75 -16.25
N VAL A 863 15.16 42.26 -16.50
CA VAL A 863 15.38 40.93 -17.08
C VAL A 863 16.04 40.03 -16.05
N TYR A 864 15.39 38.93 -15.72
CA TYR A 864 15.94 37.82 -14.96
C TYR A 864 16.14 36.65 -15.91
N THR A 865 17.28 35.96 -15.82
CA THR A 865 17.59 34.80 -16.65
C THR A 865 18.04 33.63 -15.81
N TYR A 866 17.65 32.43 -16.21
CA TYR A 866 17.85 31.22 -15.45
C TYR A 866 18.42 30.14 -16.35
N THR A 867 19.38 29.37 -15.83
CA THR A 867 19.76 28.08 -16.44
C THR A 867 19.55 26.97 -15.43
N TYR A 868 19.38 25.76 -15.93
CA TYR A 868 19.05 24.59 -15.13
C TYR A 868 20.02 23.46 -15.45
N LYS A 869 20.49 22.80 -14.38
CA LYS A 869 20.97 21.43 -14.49
C LYS A 869 19.74 20.56 -14.47
N LEU A 870 19.47 19.91 -15.61
CA LEU A 870 18.38 18.95 -15.73
C LEU A 870 18.36 18.08 -14.47
N LEU A 871 17.18 17.93 -13.87
CA LEU A 871 16.91 17.01 -12.77
C LEU A 871 17.51 17.36 -11.40
N ARG A 872 18.24 18.48 -11.29
CA ARG A 872 18.76 18.99 -10.00
C ARG A 872 18.10 20.32 -9.63
N GLY A 873 17.85 21.17 -10.61
CA GLY A 873 17.24 22.48 -10.42
C GLY A 873 18.03 23.59 -11.12
N LEU A 874 17.84 24.82 -10.65
CA LEU A 874 18.57 26.01 -11.13
C LEU A 874 20.07 25.74 -11.06
N SER A 875 20.81 25.97 -12.15
CA SER A 875 22.27 25.96 -12.14
C SER A 875 22.85 27.36 -12.09
N SER A 876 22.14 28.34 -12.66
CA SER A 876 22.47 29.75 -12.50
C SER A 876 21.22 30.63 -12.54
N GLU A 877 21.30 31.78 -11.86
CA GLU A 877 20.33 32.86 -11.95
C GLU A 877 21.08 34.19 -12.12
N THR A 878 20.66 35.01 -13.09
CA THR A 878 21.20 36.34 -13.31
C THR A 878 20.12 37.40 -13.13
N ASP A 879 20.34 38.32 -12.21
CA ASP A 879 19.41 39.39 -11.85
C ASP A 879 19.41 40.56 -12.88
N PRO A 880 18.52 41.57 -12.75
CA PRO A 880 18.48 42.72 -13.65
C PRO A 880 19.76 43.56 -13.69
N SER A 881 20.56 43.52 -12.62
CA SER A 881 21.85 44.22 -12.54
C SER A 881 22.98 43.49 -13.27
N GLY A 882 22.74 42.26 -13.72
CA GLY A 882 23.71 41.41 -14.40
C GLY A 882 24.55 40.56 -13.46
N GLN A 883 24.22 40.52 -12.16
CA GLN A 883 24.92 39.67 -11.20
C GLN A 883 24.38 38.25 -11.28
N THR A 884 25.29 37.27 -11.40
CA THR A 884 24.94 35.85 -11.51
C THR A 884 25.28 35.09 -10.23
N ILE A 885 24.32 34.30 -9.76
CA ILE A 885 24.49 33.32 -8.69
C ILE A 885 24.50 31.93 -9.32
N TYR A 886 25.50 31.12 -8.98
CA TYR A 886 25.59 29.71 -9.38
C TYR A 886 25.15 28.80 -8.24
N TYR A 887 24.41 27.76 -8.58
CA TYR A 887 23.83 26.80 -7.66
C TYR A 887 24.58 25.47 -7.77
N GLU A 888 25.11 25.00 -6.64
CA GLU A 888 25.85 23.74 -6.54
C GLU A 888 25.05 22.72 -5.77
N TYR A 889 24.97 21.51 -6.30
CA TYR A 889 24.22 20.40 -5.71
C TYR A 889 25.15 19.24 -5.38
N ASP A 890 24.83 18.51 -4.32
CA ASP A 890 25.42 17.20 -4.09
C ASP A 890 24.92 16.18 -5.12
N ALA A 891 25.44 14.96 -5.01
CA ALA A 891 25.13 13.86 -5.92
C ALA A 891 23.65 13.45 -5.95
N VAL A 892 22.96 13.61 -4.83
CA VAL A 892 21.55 13.23 -4.63
C VAL A 892 20.58 14.38 -4.94
N GLY A 893 21.09 15.46 -5.54
CA GLY A 893 20.28 16.58 -6.03
C GLY A 893 19.90 17.61 -4.97
N ARG A 894 20.54 17.62 -3.80
CA ARG A 894 20.31 18.64 -2.76
C ARG A 894 21.27 19.82 -2.93
N LEU A 895 20.79 21.04 -2.74
CA LEU A 895 21.57 22.28 -2.89
C LEU A 895 22.58 22.41 -1.75
N ILE A 896 23.87 22.41 -2.04
CA ILE A 896 24.95 22.49 -1.03
C ILE A 896 25.64 23.85 -0.96
N ALA A 897 25.64 24.61 -2.05
CA ALA A 897 26.24 25.95 -2.06
C ALA A 897 25.63 26.88 -3.11
N LEU A 898 25.71 28.18 -2.83
CA LEU A 898 25.54 29.27 -3.78
C LEU A 898 26.86 30.00 -3.95
N ARG A 899 27.24 30.30 -5.19
CA ARG A 899 28.45 31.06 -5.52
C ARG A 899 28.14 32.31 -6.33
N ASP A 900 28.98 33.33 -6.19
CA ASP A 900 28.94 34.52 -7.04
C ASP A 900 29.67 34.31 -8.39
N MET A 901 29.76 35.37 -9.18
CA MET A 901 30.43 35.35 -10.49
C MET A 901 31.94 35.05 -10.42
N ASP A 902 32.57 35.33 -9.28
CA ASP A 902 33.99 35.05 -9.01
C ASP A 902 34.19 33.64 -8.44
N GLN A 903 33.15 32.80 -8.41
CA GLN A 903 33.14 31.47 -7.79
C GLN A 903 33.37 31.47 -6.26
N LYS A 904 33.16 32.60 -5.59
CA LYS A 904 33.23 32.69 -4.13
C LYS A 904 31.91 32.25 -3.53
N ILE A 905 31.98 31.57 -2.39
CA ILE A 905 30.81 31.06 -1.68
C ILE A 905 30.04 32.24 -1.09
N ILE A 906 28.79 32.40 -1.51
CA ILE A 906 27.81 33.32 -0.89
C ILE A 906 27.16 32.64 0.31
N LYS A 907 26.79 31.36 0.14
CA LYS A 907 26.03 30.59 1.13
C LYS A 907 26.31 29.11 0.98
N THR A 908 26.41 28.40 2.09
CA THR A 908 26.40 26.93 2.13
C THR A 908 25.16 26.44 2.85
N PHE A 909 24.72 25.23 2.51
CA PHE A 909 23.62 24.55 3.17
C PHE A 909 24.12 23.26 3.76
N ASP A 910 23.85 23.09 5.06
CA ASP A 910 24.04 21.83 5.76
C ASP A 910 22.66 21.27 6.10
N TYR A 911 22.43 20.02 5.72
CA TYR A 911 21.14 19.36 5.88
C TYR A 911 21.15 18.55 7.18
N GLN A 912 20.68 19.19 8.24
CA GLN A 912 20.48 18.54 9.54
C GLN A 912 18.99 18.23 9.73
N PHE A 913 18.67 17.01 10.15
CA PHE A 913 17.30 16.65 10.53
C PHE A 913 16.92 17.43 11.80
N GLN A 914 15.78 18.13 11.75
CA GLN A 914 15.39 19.18 12.71
C GLN A 914 15.44 18.73 14.18
N ALA A 915 16.02 19.59 15.04
CA ALA A 915 15.85 19.60 16.49
C ALA A 915 15.04 20.86 16.90
N PRO A 916 14.19 20.83 17.93
CA PRO A 916 13.39 22.00 18.34
C PRO A 916 14.26 23.09 19.00
N LEU A 917 14.02 24.36 18.62
CA LEU A 917 14.64 25.53 19.25
C LEU A 917 13.83 25.95 20.50
N ASN A 918 14.46 25.88 21.67
CA ASN A 918 13.94 26.52 22.88
C ASN A 918 14.08 28.05 22.75
N LYS A 919 12.97 28.79 22.81
CA LYS A 919 12.98 30.18 23.26
C LYS A 919 12.66 30.24 24.74
#